data_AF-A0A8H5B0P7-F1
#
_entry.id   AF-A0A8H5B0P7-F1
#
_cell.length_a   1.000
_cell.length_b   1.000
_cell.length_c   1.000
_cell.angle_alpha   90.00
_cell.angle_beta   90.00
_cell.angle_gamma   90.00
#
_symmetry.space_group_name_H-M   'P 1'
#
loop_
_entity.id
_entity.type
_entity.pdbx_description
1 polymer ?
#
loop_
_entity_poly.entity_id
_entity_poly.type
_entity_poly.pdbx_seq_one_letter_code
_entity_poly.pdbx_strand_id
1 'polypeptide(L)'
;MNPRARPIRVSPHSHLRAHQEWLTDSSGCLVEAAQSSNRFLQEYRAREREMAALEQKPYTLKTLDDLLAKLQIDDIPNRRLFKDWVDRAVDAFSALGGVILVVQRCMKPGSTVSPSTRRATIDRLLASFDLIEGWACYWTSPEILTSPRLERITPFTPPSLTHPQTIARFLLVLLSFDPSISKRFCASTTSIDLVLRLWTQTEGKSDNTQPYEYETEGACTIVRLMLHCVQEDSGDGLAAFIDRIGSREAGFPRHVAQRTLQRLDAAHRALERHGGTDEILGGALGYTRDVVHIIDRLATDPLMQRAFEHHDYARKLTEAFQGFLKPIEALDPTKYVDDLGTCVSVMVQAILCSAQSNRPRNLALALEHGLMDMLVWLLKVSQAWEDGPHNLVFCLSGLASYLPWTAVLLQLRAYYKVRLEVEKEAGRISGGIVGDLGREWRRFNVALWEHFQAHSLWDGKVRLCDNLECQRATHRGNAPASLPTSKECAGCSAFVYCGELCQRKDWDARHSKECASARIDSIIHRATPGAWYSPRQRAYHVALIEHRFNAFLERCTDPYYFIARAYEKGMTAPTFGAAALAFLEQKEIRKRSRFFHLTASSVYGLEVPFMEIKQGQYPSRPLPCATQLGYLQPRMDEYLKESGALKGEFEIGNNAQDIVDRRMVKYVECSFKFSESREVHVMVKMRLDWDMKRVWASFWGWLVWRALGEPRITVFADLVVFILWSVTASTYKFTAQAQALYSQGPKVGGYRTETTKNSEDERRCHDLKGPRRGRPSRSVLSV
;
A
#
# COMPACT_ATOMS: atom_id res chain seq x y z
N MET A 1 -13.85 55.58 1.48
CA MET A 1 -13.72 56.92 0.87
C MET A 1 -14.32 57.95 1.82
N ASN A 2 -13.58 59.00 2.17
CA ASN A 2 -13.99 60.00 3.17
C ASN A 2 -14.42 61.31 2.46
N PRO A 3 -15.67 61.79 2.60
CA PRO A 3 -16.23 62.85 1.76
C PRO A 3 -15.94 64.30 2.24
N ARG A 4 -14.88 64.52 3.02
CA ARG A 4 -14.58 65.87 3.60
C ARG A 4 -13.17 66.41 3.32
N ALA A 5 -12.53 66.03 2.22
CA ALA A 5 -11.30 66.70 1.79
C ALA A 5 -11.63 67.88 0.84
N ARG A 6 -11.30 69.11 1.26
CA ARG A 6 -11.38 70.30 0.39
C ARG A 6 -10.32 70.21 -0.73
N PRO A 7 -10.59 70.75 -1.93
CA PRO A 7 -9.63 70.71 -3.02
C PRO A 7 -8.49 71.68 -2.74
N ILE A 8 -7.27 71.15 -2.60
CA ILE A 8 -6.05 71.93 -2.61
C ILE A 8 -5.81 72.37 -4.05
N ARG A 9 -5.93 73.67 -4.34
CA ARG A 9 -5.49 74.23 -5.63
C ARG A 9 -3.95 74.20 -5.65
N VAL A 10 -3.41 73.16 -6.25
CA VAL A 10 -1.98 73.07 -6.57
C VAL A 10 -1.75 73.77 -7.92
N SER A 11 -0.74 74.63 -7.98
CA SER A 11 -0.35 75.35 -9.20
C SER A 11 0.12 74.36 -10.28
N PRO A 12 -0.29 74.52 -11.56
CA PRO A 12 0.18 73.68 -12.67
C PRO A 12 1.72 73.64 -12.79
N HIS A 13 2.41 74.70 -12.34
CA HIS A 13 3.87 74.78 -12.39
C HIS A 13 4.59 73.92 -11.35
N SER A 14 3.98 73.62 -10.19
CA SER A 14 4.62 72.75 -9.20
C SER A 14 4.54 71.27 -9.59
N HIS A 15 3.54 70.87 -10.38
CA HIS A 15 3.47 69.51 -10.95
C HIS A 15 4.50 69.30 -12.05
N LEU A 16 4.73 70.30 -12.91
CA LEU A 16 5.76 70.22 -13.94
C LEU A 16 7.16 70.14 -13.34
N ARG A 17 7.46 70.93 -12.29
CA ARG A 17 8.77 70.84 -11.61
C ARG A 17 8.97 69.52 -10.88
N ALA A 18 7.98 69.03 -10.13
CA ALA A 18 8.07 67.75 -9.45
C ALA A 18 8.15 66.56 -10.43
N HIS A 19 7.47 66.64 -11.58
CA HIS A 19 7.54 65.63 -12.63
C HIS A 19 8.89 65.68 -13.37
N GLN A 20 9.47 66.86 -13.55
CA GLN A 20 10.77 67.03 -14.21
C GLN A 20 11.91 66.62 -13.28
N GLU A 21 11.83 66.96 -11.99
CA GLU A 21 12.73 66.48 -10.93
C GLU A 21 12.63 64.94 -10.81
N TRP A 22 11.42 64.37 -10.80
CA TRP A 22 11.22 62.92 -10.82
C TRP A 22 11.81 62.26 -12.07
N LEU A 23 11.65 62.85 -13.25
CA LEU A 23 12.23 62.32 -14.49
C LEU A 23 13.77 62.38 -14.49
N THR A 24 14.37 63.45 -13.96
CA THR A 24 15.83 63.55 -13.82
C THR A 24 16.38 62.56 -12.79
N ASP A 25 15.72 62.39 -11.64
CA ASP A 25 16.12 61.45 -10.58
C ASP A 25 15.93 59.99 -11.04
N SER A 26 14.88 59.73 -11.82
CA SER A 26 14.62 58.44 -12.45
C SER A 26 15.65 58.12 -13.54
N SER A 27 16.12 59.11 -14.30
CA SER A 27 17.10 58.90 -15.38
C SER A 27 18.47 58.47 -14.85
N GLY A 28 18.93 59.05 -13.73
CA GLY A 28 20.16 58.62 -13.04
C GLY A 28 20.05 57.20 -12.50
N CYS A 29 18.93 56.88 -11.83
CA CYS A 29 18.65 55.53 -11.34
C CYS A 29 18.58 54.48 -12.46
N LEU A 30 18.05 54.84 -13.63
CA LEU A 30 17.98 53.95 -14.79
C LEU A 30 19.34 53.68 -15.42
N VAL A 31 20.22 54.68 -15.49
CA VAL A 31 21.59 54.51 -16.01
C VAL A 31 22.44 53.68 -15.05
N GLU A 32 22.36 53.93 -13.74
CA GLU A 32 23.04 53.09 -12.74
C GLU A 32 22.51 51.65 -12.73
N ALA A 33 21.20 51.46 -12.87
CA ALA A 33 20.61 50.13 -12.98
C ALA A 33 21.07 49.40 -14.27
N ALA A 34 21.18 50.11 -15.40
CA ALA A 34 21.66 49.56 -16.66
C ALA A 34 23.16 49.21 -16.62
N GLN A 35 23.99 50.06 -16.00
CA GLN A 35 25.42 49.79 -15.81
C GLN A 35 25.65 48.62 -14.84
N SER A 36 24.90 48.57 -13.73
CA SER A 36 24.92 47.44 -12.80
C SER A 36 24.48 46.14 -13.49
N SER A 37 23.48 46.21 -14.36
CA SER A 37 23.00 45.08 -15.17
C SER A 37 24.06 44.57 -16.16
N ASN A 38 24.75 45.47 -16.86
CA ASN A 38 25.77 45.09 -17.84
C ASN A 38 27.02 44.48 -17.16
N ARG A 39 27.43 45.03 -16.01
CA ARG A 39 28.51 44.45 -15.19
C ARG A 39 28.15 43.03 -14.74
N PHE A 40 26.93 42.85 -14.22
CA PHE A 40 26.44 41.53 -13.80
C PHE A 40 26.45 40.52 -14.95
N LEU A 41 25.97 40.92 -16.15
CA LEU A 41 26.00 40.09 -17.35
C LEU A 41 27.41 39.63 -17.75
N GLN A 42 28.39 40.52 -17.67
CA GLN A 42 29.77 40.21 -17.99
C GLN A 42 30.37 39.22 -16.99
N GLU A 43 30.09 39.43 -15.70
CA GLU A 43 30.50 38.52 -14.62
C GLU A 43 29.83 37.15 -14.76
N TYR A 44 28.53 37.10 -15.09
CA TYR A 44 27.79 35.87 -15.36
C TYR A 44 28.39 35.10 -16.55
N ARG A 45 28.63 35.77 -17.69
CA ARG A 45 29.28 35.14 -18.86
C ARG A 45 30.72 34.71 -18.59
N ALA A 46 31.43 35.39 -17.69
CA ALA A 46 32.75 34.95 -17.25
C ALA A 46 32.65 33.65 -16.44
N ARG A 47 31.65 33.53 -15.56
CA ARG A 47 31.38 32.31 -14.79
C ARG A 47 30.89 31.16 -15.66
N GLU A 48 30.04 31.40 -16.65
CA GLU A 48 29.66 30.36 -17.64
C GLU A 48 30.89 29.83 -18.37
N ARG A 49 31.84 30.70 -18.74
CA ARG A 49 33.11 30.29 -19.34
C ARG A 49 33.99 29.52 -18.36
N GLU A 50 34.03 29.90 -17.09
CA GLU A 50 34.72 29.15 -16.03
C GLU A 50 34.12 27.73 -15.88
N MET A 51 32.79 27.63 -15.85
CA MET A 51 32.05 26.38 -15.78
C MET A 51 32.28 25.50 -17.01
N ALA A 52 32.21 26.05 -18.21
CA ALA A 52 32.54 25.34 -19.45
C ALA A 52 34.02 24.88 -19.47
N ALA A 53 34.93 25.66 -18.89
CA ALA A 53 36.32 25.25 -18.76
C ALA A 53 36.51 24.09 -17.76
N LEU A 54 35.70 24.04 -16.69
CA LEU A 54 35.67 22.92 -15.74
C LEU A 54 35.14 21.63 -16.39
N GLU A 55 34.21 21.73 -17.33
CA GLU A 55 33.74 20.57 -18.10
C GLU A 55 34.88 19.96 -18.94
N GLN A 56 35.70 20.80 -19.56
CA GLN A 56 36.77 20.34 -20.46
C GLN A 56 38.01 19.82 -19.72
N LYS A 57 38.39 20.43 -18.59
CA LYS A 57 39.64 20.10 -17.88
C LYS A 57 39.45 18.99 -16.84
N PRO A 58 40.41 18.06 -16.64
CA PRO A 58 40.37 17.16 -15.49
C PRO A 58 40.31 17.99 -14.20
N TYR A 59 39.29 17.74 -13.37
CA TYR A 59 39.17 18.46 -12.10
C TYR A 59 40.27 18.01 -11.13
N THR A 60 40.70 18.93 -10.28
CA THR A 60 41.65 18.64 -9.20
C THR A 60 40.96 18.84 -7.85
N LEU A 61 41.47 18.21 -6.80
CA LEU A 61 40.94 18.43 -5.45
C LEU A 61 41.06 19.89 -5.00
N LYS A 62 42.09 20.60 -5.47
CA LYS A 62 42.24 22.05 -5.27
C LYS A 62 41.08 22.83 -5.89
N THR A 63 40.64 22.45 -7.09
CA THR A 63 39.48 23.05 -7.74
C THR A 63 38.22 22.90 -6.88
N LEU A 64 38.03 21.73 -6.27
CA LEU A 64 36.92 21.50 -5.35
C LEU A 64 37.07 22.35 -4.08
N ASP A 65 38.27 22.44 -3.50
CA ASP A 65 38.55 23.28 -2.34
C ASP A 65 38.25 24.77 -2.62
N ASP A 66 38.65 25.28 -3.79
CA ASP A 66 38.39 26.65 -4.23
C ASP A 66 36.86 26.92 -4.39
N LEU A 67 36.10 25.93 -4.87
CA LEU A 67 34.64 26.01 -4.95
C LEU A 67 34.01 25.99 -3.55
N LEU A 68 34.42 25.07 -2.68
CA LEU A 68 33.88 24.96 -1.33
C LEU A 68 34.23 26.17 -0.46
N ALA A 69 35.38 26.81 -0.67
CA ALA A 69 35.75 28.06 -0.02
C ALA A 69 34.79 29.20 -0.36
N LYS A 70 34.23 29.24 -1.58
CA LYS A 70 33.19 30.22 -1.95
C LYS A 70 31.85 29.97 -1.22
N LEU A 71 31.66 28.79 -0.62
CA LEU A 71 30.49 28.49 0.23
C LEU A 71 30.70 28.86 1.68
N GLN A 72 31.97 28.98 2.13
CA GLN A 72 32.31 29.35 3.50
C GLN A 72 31.88 30.79 3.75
N ILE A 73 30.82 30.94 4.53
CA ILE A 73 30.43 32.21 5.09
C ILE A 73 30.21 31.98 6.57
N ASP A 74 31.07 32.61 7.38
CA ASP A 74 31.05 32.51 8.84
C ASP A 74 29.71 32.96 9.45
N ASP A 75 28.90 33.72 8.71
CA ASP A 75 27.53 34.10 9.05
C ASP A 75 26.64 34.19 7.79
N ILE A 76 25.88 33.13 7.44
CA ILE A 76 24.71 33.33 6.56
C ILE A 76 23.82 34.35 7.31
N PRO A 77 23.62 35.56 6.78
CA PRO A 77 23.32 36.73 7.58
C PRO A 77 21.90 36.60 8.10
N ASN A 78 21.71 37.04 9.34
CA ASN A 78 20.39 37.41 9.82
C ASN A 78 19.86 38.62 9.02
N ARG A 79 19.23 38.35 7.87
CA ARG A 79 18.23 39.13 7.11
C ARG A 79 18.51 40.62 6.74
N ARG A 80 19.60 41.28 7.16
CA ARG A 80 19.62 42.77 7.26
C ARG A 80 20.57 43.58 6.37
N LEU A 81 21.46 43.00 5.56
CA LEU A 81 22.29 43.79 4.62
C LEU A 81 22.16 43.18 3.22
N PHE A 82 21.93 43.98 2.17
CA PHE A 82 21.38 43.46 0.90
C PHE A 82 22.28 43.61 -0.34
N LYS A 83 23.31 44.47 -0.35
CA LYS A 83 24.10 44.70 -1.58
C LYS A 83 25.23 43.67 -1.72
N ASP A 84 26.14 43.62 -0.76
CA ASP A 84 27.29 42.67 -0.76
C ASP A 84 26.85 41.19 -0.73
N TRP A 85 25.60 40.93 -0.36
CA TRP A 85 25.02 39.59 -0.27
C TRP A 85 24.57 39.01 -1.58
N VAL A 86 24.18 39.86 -2.54
CA VAL A 86 23.81 39.40 -3.86
C VAL A 86 25.03 38.78 -4.53
N ASP A 87 26.14 39.50 -4.56
CA ASP A 87 27.38 39.02 -5.20
C ASP A 87 27.85 37.70 -4.58
N ARG A 88 27.83 37.60 -3.25
CA ARG A 88 28.13 36.36 -2.53
C ARG A 88 27.16 35.22 -2.83
N ALA A 89 25.86 35.51 -2.92
CA ALA A 89 24.87 34.50 -3.27
C ALA A 89 25.08 33.98 -4.70
N VAL A 90 25.49 34.84 -5.63
CA VAL A 90 25.82 34.41 -7.00
C VAL A 90 27.13 33.63 -7.02
N ASP A 91 28.13 34.00 -6.21
CA ASP A 91 29.37 33.23 -6.03
C ASP A 91 29.11 31.84 -5.48
N ALA A 92 28.35 31.74 -4.39
CA ALA A 92 27.97 30.47 -3.79
C ALA A 92 27.14 29.62 -4.76
N PHE A 93 26.25 30.24 -5.53
CA PHE A 93 25.46 29.54 -6.53
C PHE A 93 26.34 28.94 -7.63
N SER A 94 27.27 29.76 -8.16
CA SER A 94 28.23 29.34 -9.18
C SER A 94 29.13 28.22 -8.64
N ALA A 95 29.55 28.34 -7.38
CA ALA A 95 30.32 27.32 -6.69
C ALA A 95 29.57 25.99 -6.58
N LEU A 96 28.29 26.00 -6.24
CA LEU A 96 27.47 24.79 -6.23
C LEU A 96 27.30 24.18 -7.61
N GLY A 97 27.12 25.00 -8.65
CA GLY A 97 27.16 24.53 -10.03
C GLY A 97 28.46 23.78 -10.33
N GLY A 98 29.61 24.35 -9.92
CA GLY A 98 30.91 23.70 -10.06
C GLY A 98 31.01 22.38 -9.29
N VAL A 99 30.47 22.34 -8.06
CA VAL A 99 30.39 21.12 -7.24
C VAL A 99 29.58 20.03 -7.96
N ILE A 100 28.46 20.37 -8.61
CA ILE A 100 27.68 19.42 -9.41
C ILE A 100 28.50 18.82 -10.54
N LEU A 101 29.21 19.65 -11.31
CA LEU A 101 30.03 19.17 -12.41
C LEU A 101 31.12 18.21 -11.92
N VAL A 102 31.75 18.52 -10.77
CA VAL A 102 32.72 17.63 -10.13
C VAL A 102 32.08 16.29 -9.77
N VAL A 103 30.89 16.30 -9.14
CA VAL A 103 30.14 15.09 -8.77
C VAL A 103 29.76 14.26 -10.00
N GLN A 104 29.16 14.88 -11.02
CA GLN A 104 28.77 14.21 -12.25
C GLN A 104 29.96 13.57 -12.97
N ARG A 105 31.12 14.24 -12.97
CA ARG A 105 32.36 13.68 -13.52
C ARG A 105 32.87 12.48 -12.75
N CYS A 106 32.68 12.44 -11.44
CA CYS A 106 33.00 11.28 -10.62
C CYS A 106 32.02 10.11 -10.83
N MET A 107 30.75 10.40 -11.16
CA MET A 107 29.71 9.40 -11.39
C MET A 107 29.69 8.82 -12.80
N LYS A 108 30.26 9.51 -13.79
CA LYS A 108 30.24 9.08 -15.19
C LYS A 108 30.82 7.65 -15.34
N PRO A 109 30.09 6.72 -15.99
CA PRO A 109 30.63 5.40 -16.29
C PRO A 109 31.95 5.49 -17.06
N GLY A 110 32.98 4.76 -16.62
CA GLY A 110 34.32 4.85 -17.21
C GLY A 110 35.10 6.12 -16.85
N SER A 111 34.69 6.85 -15.80
CA SER A 111 35.43 8.01 -15.31
C SER A 111 36.89 7.66 -15.03
N THR A 112 37.80 8.53 -15.48
CA THR A 112 39.25 8.43 -15.23
C THR A 112 39.65 8.93 -13.83
N VAL A 113 38.68 9.37 -13.03
CA VAL A 113 38.91 9.85 -11.67
C VAL A 113 39.32 8.67 -10.79
N SER A 114 40.50 8.76 -10.19
CA SER A 114 41.00 7.69 -9.34
C SER A 114 40.07 7.45 -8.12
N PRO A 115 39.96 6.21 -7.61
CA PRO A 115 39.14 5.92 -6.44
C PRO A 115 39.53 6.75 -5.20
N SER A 116 40.82 7.04 -5.01
CA SER A 116 41.29 7.90 -3.91
C SER A 116 40.86 9.35 -4.08
N THR A 117 40.89 9.89 -5.30
CA THR A 117 40.34 11.23 -5.60
C THR A 117 38.84 11.27 -5.34
N ARG A 118 38.09 10.25 -5.79
CA ARG A 118 36.64 10.16 -5.52
C ARG A 118 36.34 10.14 -4.01
N ARG A 119 37.09 9.35 -3.24
CA ARG A 119 36.94 9.29 -1.77
C ARG A 119 37.24 10.65 -1.12
N ALA A 120 38.34 11.28 -1.51
CA ALA A 120 38.71 12.61 -1.00
C ALA A 120 37.71 13.71 -1.38
N THR A 121 37.03 13.57 -2.53
CA THR A 121 35.90 14.43 -2.91
C THR A 121 34.70 14.21 -1.99
N ILE A 122 34.33 12.96 -1.70
CA ILE A 122 33.24 12.64 -0.76
C ILE A 122 33.53 13.22 0.63
N ASP A 123 34.74 13.01 1.16
CA ASP A 123 35.10 13.47 2.50
C ASP A 123 35.04 15.02 2.60
N ARG A 124 35.45 15.74 1.54
CA ARG A 124 35.30 17.21 1.47
C ARG A 124 33.85 17.68 1.38
N LEU A 125 33.03 17.01 0.58
CA LEU A 125 31.61 17.34 0.47
C LEU A 125 30.87 17.11 1.79
N LEU A 126 31.21 16.03 2.51
CA LEU A 126 30.69 15.78 3.84
C LEU A 126 31.15 16.85 4.84
N ALA A 127 32.42 17.26 4.79
CA ALA A 127 32.94 18.31 5.68
C ALA A 127 32.25 19.66 5.46
N SER A 128 31.89 19.98 4.21
CA SER A 128 31.22 21.24 3.84
C SER A 128 29.70 21.13 3.69
N PHE A 129 29.10 20.03 4.13
CA PHE A 129 27.70 19.72 3.82
C PHE A 129 26.73 20.75 4.40
N ASP A 130 26.98 21.20 5.63
CA ASP A 130 26.10 22.16 6.31
C ASP A 130 26.09 23.52 5.59
N LEU A 131 27.20 23.89 4.92
CA LEU A 131 27.28 25.09 4.07
C LEU A 131 26.44 24.93 2.80
N ILE A 132 26.53 23.75 2.16
CA ILE A 132 25.73 23.42 0.98
C ILE A 132 24.23 23.49 1.31
N GLU A 133 23.82 22.87 2.43
CA GLU A 133 22.45 22.90 2.93
C GLU A 133 22.00 24.33 3.24
N GLY A 134 22.83 25.11 3.96
CA GLY A 134 22.52 26.48 4.35
C GLY A 134 22.23 27.38 3.16
N TRP A 135 23.03 27.27 2.10
CA TRP A 135 22.80 28.01 0.86
C TRP A 135 21.54 27.55 0.11
N ALA A 136 21.29 26.24 0.05
CA ALA A 136 20.06 25.72 -0.54
C ALA A 136 18.81 26.18 0.24
N CYS A 137 18.89 26.25 1.58
CA CYS A 137 17.88 26.86 2.43
C CYS A 137 17.69 28.36 2.16
N TYR A 138 18.78 29.09 1.91
CA TYR A 138 18.70 30.51 1.61
C TYR A 138 17.93 30.79 0.32
N TRP A 139 18.28 30.13 -0.79
CA TRP A 139 17.61 30.37 -2.08
C TRP A 139 16.17 29.87 -2.16
N THR A 140 15.80 28.89 -1.32
CA THR A 140 14.40 28.44 -1.21
C THR A 140 13.57 29.29 -0.25
N SER A 141 14.15 30.30 0.41
CA SER A 141 13.39 31.13 1.33
C SER A 141 12.35 31.98 0.58
N PRO A 142 11.10 32.07 1.07
CA PRO A 142 10.06 32.88 0.43
C PRO A 142 10.48 34.34 0.25
N GLU A 143 11.24 34.89 1.18
CA GLU A 143 11.74 36.27 1.11
C GLU A 143 12.65 36.50 -0.10
N ILE A 144 13.45 35.51 -0.49
CA ILE A 144 14.31 35.60 -1.68
C ILE A 144 13.49 35.39 -2.95
N LEU A 145 12.61 34.41 -2.97
CA LEU A 145 11.80 34.08 -4.16
C LEU A 145 10.75 35.13 -4.50
N THR A 146 10.28 35.90 -3.51
CA THR A 146 9.29 36.96 -3.72
C THR A 146 9.90 38.36 -3.81
N SER A 147 11.23 38.50 -3.71
CA SER A 147 11.89 39.79 -3.73
C SER A 147 11.86 40.40 -5.14
N PRO A 148 11.19 41.55 -5.35
CA PRO A 148 11.21 42.26 -6.65
C PRO A 148 12.60 42.77 -7.01
N ARG A 149 13.52 42.82 -6.05
CA ARG A 149 14.92 43.16 -6.29
C ARG A 149 15.67 42.00 -6.92
N LEU A 150 15.35 40.76 -6.57
CA LEU A 150 15.88 39.61 -7.30
C LEU A 150 15.40 39.69 -8.74
N GLU A 151 14.12 39.93 -9.03
CA GLU A 151 13.61 40.10 -10.40
C GLU A 151 14.40 41.11 -11.26
N ARG A 152 14.97 42.15 -10.63
CA ARG A 152 15.82 43.16 -11.30
C ARG A 152 17.27 42.72 -11.51
N ILE A 153 17.77 41.78 -10.71
CA ILE A 153 19.12 41.20 -10.82
C ILE A 153 19.07 39.88 -11.63
N THR A 154 17.93 39.21 -11.66
CA THR A 154 17.64 37.92 -12.32
C THR A 154 17.23 37.96 -13.80
N PRO A 155 17.29 39.07 -14.59
CA PRO A 155 17.21 38.90 -16.04
C PRO A 155 18.34 38.00 -16.60
N PHE A 156 19.36 37.74 -15.78
CA PHE A 156 20.63 37.15 -16.18
C PHE A 156 21.06 35.92 -15.38
N THR A 157 20.43 35.63 -14.24
CA THR A 157 20.41 34.27 -13.70
C THR A 157 19.27 33.58 -14.43
N PRO A 158 19.50 32.55 -15.28
CA PRO A 158 18.42 31.84 -15.95
C PRO A 158 17.29 31.59 -14.95
N PRO A 159 16.03 31.96 -15.24
CA PRO A 159 14.89 31.78 -14.32
C PRO A 159 14.75 30.35 -13.79
N SER A 160 15.39 29.38 -14.45
CA SER A 160 15.54 28.01 -13.99
C SER A 160 16.39 27.86 -12.71
N LEU A 161 17.29 28.78 -12.36
CA LEU A 161 18.35 28.53 -11.37
C LEU A 161 17.91 28.69 -9.90
N THR A 162 17.05 29.67 -9.60
CA THR A 162 16.40 29.79 -8.27
C THR A 162 15.13 28.96 -8.19
N HIS A 163 14.75 28.29 -9.27
CA HIS A 163 13.57 27.45 -9.31
C HIS A 163 13.72 26.30 -8.30
N PRO A 164 12.72 26.04 -7.44
CA PRO A 164 12.72 24.93 -6.48
C PRO A 164 13.14 23.58 -7.09
N GLN A 165 12.78 23.34 -8.36
CA GLN A 165 13.18 22.11 -9.07
C GLN A 165 14.68 22.00 -9.35
N THR A 166 15.37 23.11 -9.59
CA THR A 166 16.83 23.10 -9.84
C THR A 166 17.59 22.82 -8.55
N ILE A 167 17.14 23.39 -7.44
CA ILE A 167 17.71 23.07 -6.12
C ILE A 167 17.44 21.60 -5.78
N ALA A 168 16.23 21.09 -6.03
CA ALA A 168 15.95 19.67 -5.83
C ALA A 168 16.77 18.76 -6.75
N ARG A 169 16.98 19.14 -8.01
CA ARG A 169 17.84 18.43 -8.98
C ARG A 169 19.28 18.40 -8.50
N PHE A 170 19.79 19.53 -8.02
CA PHE A 170 21.12 19.64 -7.42
C PHE A 170 21.30 18.65 -6.28
N LEU A 171 20.37 18.68 -5.32
CA LEU A 171 20.44 17.80 -4.16
C LEU A 171 20.39 16.34 -4.59
N LEU A 172 19.49 15.94 -5.49
CA LEU A 172 19.44 14.55 -5.99
C LEU A 172 20.76 14.07 -6.63
N VAL A 173 21.43 14.91 -7.41
CA VAL A 173 22.76 14.57 -7.97
C VAL A 173 23.77 14.37 -6.84
N LEU A 174 23.72 15.19 -5.80
CA LEU A 174 24.60 15.07 -4.64
C LEU A 174 24.29 13.82 -3.81
N LEU A 175 23.03 13.48 -3.58
CA LEU A 175 22.61 12.30 -2.81
C LEU A 175 22.90 10.98 -3.54
N SER A 176 22.84 10.98 -4.87
CA SER A 176 23.16 9.81 -5.70
C SER A 176 24.67 9.57 -5.84
N PHE A 177 25.51 10.49 -5.37
CA PHE A 177 26.96 10.38 -5.50
C PHE A 177 27.59 9.33 -4.57
N ASP A 178 27.15 9.33 -3.30
CA ASP A 178 27.63 8.42 -2.26
C ASP A 178 26.58 8.21 -1.14
N PRO A 179 26.34 6.97 -0.68
CA PRO A 179 25.36 6.68 0.38
C PRO A 179 25.61 7.41 1.70
N SER A 180 26.86 7.75 2.04
CA SER A 180 27.16 8.51 3.26
C SER A 180 26.65 9.95 3.21
N ILE A 181 26.63 10.56 2.02
CA ILE A 181 26.04 11.88 1.80
C ILE A 181 24.52 11.78 1.95
N SER A 182 23.91 10.77 1.34
CA SER A 182 22.47 10.47 1.50
C SER A 182 22.09 10.30 2.97
N LYS A 183 22.85 9.50 3.71
CA LYS A 183 22.63 9.25 5.14
C LYS A 183 22.77 10.54 5.95
N ARG A 184 23.79 11.36 5.69
CA ARG A 184 23.97 12.67 6.37
C ARG A 184 22.79 13.60 6.07
N PHE A 185 22.34 13.66 4.83
CA PHE A 185 21.19 14.48 4.43
C PHE A 185 19.92 14.06 5.16
N CYS A 186 19.60 12.77 5.17
CA CYS A 186 18.40 12.24 5.83
C CYS A 186 18.46 12.38 7.37
N ALA A 187 19.65 12.50 7.95
CA ALA A 187 19.85 12.75 9.38
C ALA A 187 19.83 14.25 9.75
N SER A 188 19.99 15.17 8.79
CA SER A 188 20.02 16.61 9.05
C SER A 188 18.62 17.20 9.13
N THR A 189 18.29 17.81 10.27
CA THR A 189 17.01 18.54 10.45
C THR A 189 16.86 19.69 9.47
N THR A 190 17.96 20.33 9.08
CA THR A 190 18.00 21.45 8.13
C THR A 190 17.67 20.95 6.72
N SER A 191 18.24 19.80 6.32
CA SER A 191 17.88 19.13 5.06
C SER A 191 16.42 18.73 4.99
N ILE A 192 15.90 18.12 6.06
CA ILE A 192 14.47 17.73 6.12
C ILE A 192 13.58 18.97 6.00
N ASP A 193 13.93 20.06 6.69
CA ASP A 193 13.21 21.33 6.59
C ASP A 193 13.24 21.92 5.18
N LEU A 194 14.38 21.82 4.50
CA LEU A 194 14.52 22.21 3.11
C LEU A 194 13.59 21.41 2.20
N VAL A 195 13.56 20.08 2.33
CA VAL A 195 12.68 19.22 1.54
C VAL A 195 11.21 19.51 1.85
N LEU A 196 10.84 19.65 3.12
CA LEU A 196 9.46 20.01 3.51
C LEU A 196 9.06 21.38 2.97
N ARG A 197 9.98 22.35 2.93
CA ARG A 197 9.74 23.65 2.31
C ARG A 197 9.52 23.50 0.81
N LEU A 198 10.43 22.85 0.08
CA LEU A 198 10.28 22.56 -1.35
C LEU A 198 8.97 21.82 -1.66
N TRP A 199 8.57 20.90 -0.77
CA TRP A 199 7.36 20.10 -0.89
C TRP A 199 6.09 20.93 -0.74
N THR A 200 6.03 21.76 0.31
CA THR A 200 4.83 22.50 0.74
C THR A 200 4.70 23.88 0.10
N GLN A 201 5.77 24.39 -0.50
CA GLN A 201 5.78 25.67 -1.17
C GLN A 201 4.76 25.68 -2.32
N THR A 202 3.79 26.59 -2.20
CA THR A 202 2.98 27.00 -3.34
C THR A 202 3.74 28.01 -4.14
N GLU A 203 3.94 27.72 -5.42
CA GLU A 203 4.16 28.77 -6.39
C GLU A 203 2.99 29.76 -6.31
N GLY A 204 3.30 31.06 -6.42
CA GLY A 204 2.38 32.15 -6.12
C GLY A 204 1.04 32.06 -6.87
N LYS A 205 0.11 32.96 -6.50
CA LYS A 205 -1.31 33.00 -6.92
C LYS A 205 -1.62 32.96 -8.44
N SER A 206 -0.65 32.82 -9.34
CA SER A 206 -0.92 32.54 -10.74
C SER A 206 -1.25 31.05 -10.92
N ASP A 207 -2.54 30.74 -10.80
CA ASP A 207 -3.13 29.39 -10.97
C ASP A 207 -2.75 28.65 -12.28
N ASN A 208 -2.03 29.27 -13.22
CA ASN A 208 -1.88 28.78 -14.60
C ASN A 208 -0.49 28.26 -15.00
N THR A 209 0.55 28.40 -14.21
CA THR A 209 1.91 28.01 -14.64
C THR A 209 2.64 27.27 -13.53
N GLN A 210 2.24 26.02 -13.28
CA GLN A 210 3.19 25.07 -12.71
C GLN A 210 3.88 24.36 -13.89
N PRO A 211 5.12 24.71 -14.24
CA PRO A 211 5.93 23.93 -15.17
C PRO A 211 6.45 22.72 -14.41
N TYR A 212 5.55 21.78 -14.08
CA TYR A 212 6.03 20.42 -13.94
C TYR A 212 6.49 20.01 -15.33
N GLU A 213 7.80 19.82 -15.49
CA GLU A 213 8.39 19.29 -16.72
C GLU A 213 7.94 17.82 -16.84
N TYR A 214 6.70 17.59 -17.27
CA TYR A 214 6.20 16.24 -17.61
C TYR A 214 6.81 15.73 -18.92
N GLU A 215 7.38 16.63 -19.73
CA GLU A 215 7.93 16.36 -21.06
C GLU A 215 9.31 15.71 -21.02
N THR A 216 10.03 15.75 -19.89
CA THR A 216 11.32 15.07 -19.76
C THR A 216 11.14 13.76 -18.99
N GLU A 217 11.89 12.71 -19.35
CA GLU A 217 11.88 11.38 -18.67
C GLU A 217 12.22 11.42 -17.16
N GLY A 218 12.42 12.61 -16.58
CA GLY A 218 12.53 12.84 -15.17
C GLY A 218 11.21 13.31 -14.56
N ALA A 219 10.54 12.44 -13.80
CA ALA A 219 9.51 12.88 -12.85
C ALA A 219 10.03 14.06 -12.01
N CYS A 220 9.12 14.95 -11.60
CA CYS A 220 9.43 16.16 -10.82
C CYS A 220 10.51 15.90 -9.75
N THR A 221 11.60 16.67 -9.81
CA THR A 221 12.78 16.47 -8.95
C THR A 221 12.46 16.66 -7.47
N ILE A 222 11.46 17.49 -7.13
CA ILE A 222 10.97 17.63 -5.76
C ILE A 222 10.31 16.33 -5.28
N VAL A 223 9.54 15.66 -6.15
CA VAL A 223 8.93 14.35 -5.85
C VAL A 223 9.99 13.28 -5.68
N ARG A 224 10.96 13.22 -6.58
CA ARG A 224 12.08 12.27 -6.44
C ARG A 224 12.91 12.53 -5.19
N LEU A 225 13.14 13.79 -4.82
CA LEU A 225 13.88 14.15 -3.60
C LEU A 225 13.11 13.73 -2.34
N MET A 226 11.80 14.00 -2.30
CA MET A 226 10.94 13.54 -1.20
C MET A 226 10.91 12.01 -1.11
N LEU A 227 10.75 11.33 -2.25
CA LEU A 227 10.73 9.88 -2.35
C LEU A 227 12.04 9.27 -1.82
N HIS A 228 13.18 9.82 -2.24
CA HIS A 228 14.51 9.40 -1.79
C HIS A 228 14.62 9.45 -0.25
N CYS A 229 14.10 10.51 0.37
CA CYS A 229 14.18 10.66 1.82
C CYS A 229 13.29 9.67 2.59
N VAL A 230 12.11 9.33 2.05
CA VAL A 230 11.14 8.44 2.74
C VAL A 230 11.34 6.95 2.42
N GLN A 231 12.11 6.64 1.37
CA GLN A 231 12.48 5.28 0.96
C GLN A 231 13.87 4.85 1.45
N GLU A 232 14.61 5.70 2.13
CA GLU A 232 15.95 5.39 2.61
C GLU A 232 15.95 4.09 3.45
N ASP A 233 16.84 3.15 3.06
CA ASP A 233 16.78 1.74 3.47
C ASP A 233 16.95 1.54 4.98
N SER A 234 17.66 2.43 5.69
CA SER A 234 17.80 2.31 7.14
C SER A 234 16.50 2.61 7.88
N GLY A 235 15.55 3.31 7.23
CA GLY A 235 14.32 3.80 7.84
C GLY A 235 14.50 5.03 8.72
N ASP A 236 15.74 5.47 8.96
CA ASP A 236 16.04 6.65 9.78
C ASP A 236 15.51 7.91 9.10
N GLY A 237 15.63 7.99 7.76
CA GLY A 237 15.09 9.12 6.99
C GLY A 237 13.59 9.31 7.16
N LEU A 238 12.81 8.23 7.06
CA LEU A 238 11.35 8.28 7.26
C LEU A 238 10.99 8.71 8.69
N ALA A 239 11.66 8.13 9.69
CA ALA A 239 11.42 8.46 11.10
C ALA A 239 11.74 9.93 11.41
N ALA A 240 12.88 10.44 10.91
CA ALA A 240 13.27 11.83 11.07
C ALA A 240 12.30 12.80 10.38
N PHE A 241 11.76 12.42 9.20
CA PHE A 241 10.71 13.19 8.53
C PHE A 241 9.42 13.28 9.34
N ILE A 242 8.95 12.14 9.86
CA ILE A 242 7.72 12.09 10.67
C ILE A 242 7.89 12.89 11.95
N ASP A 243 9.01 12.70 12.67
CA ASP A 243 9.33 13.47 13.87
C ASP A 243 9.37 14.96 13.56
N ARG A 244 10.02 15.34 12.46
CA ARG A 244 10.09 16.75 12.06
C ARG A 244 8.71 17.31 11.73
N ILE A 245 7.87 16.59 10.99
CA ILE A 245 6.49 17.00 10.70
C ILE A 245 5.65 17.13 11.98
N GLY A 246 5.79 16.20 12.92
CA GLY A 246 5.10 16.19 14.21
C GLY A 246 5.57 17.29 15.18
N SER A 247 6.82 17.70 15.09
CA SER A 247 7.40 18.79 15.91
C SER A 247 6.94 20.20 15.51
N ARG A 248 6.28 20.34 14.35
CA ARG A 248 5.74 21.61 13.85
C ARG A 248 4.39 21.93 14.49
N GLU A 249 3.76 23.01 14.05
CA GLU A 249 2.40 23.36 14.48
C GLU A 249 1.40 22.22 14.23
N ALA A 250 0.39 22.07 15.08
CA ALA A 250 -0.56 20.94 15.03
C ALA A 250 -1.31 20.78 13.69
N GLY A 251 -1.40 21.85 12.89
CA GLY A 251 -1.99 21.83 11.55
C GLY A 251 -1.02 21.37 10.43
N PHE A 252 0.28 21.33 10.69
CA PHE A 252 1.30 21.07 9.68
C PHE A 252 1.21 19.67 9.05
N PRO A 253 0.96 18.56 9.78
CA PRO A 253 0.77 17.25 9.16
C PRO A 253 -0.36 17.23 8.13
N ARG A 254 -1.48 17.91 8.43
CA ARG A 254 -2.60 18.08 7.49
C ARG A 254 -2.19 18.88 6.27
N HIS A 255 -1.41 19.95 6.47
CA HIS A 255 -0.88 20.72 5.36
C HIS A 255 -0.01 19.87 4.42
N VAL A 256 0.89 19.04 4.96
CA VAL A 256 1.74 18.12 4.18
C VAL A 256 0.88 17.10 3.42
N ALA A 257 -0.12 16.49 4.06
CA ALA A 257 -1.04 15.56 3.41
C ALA A 257 -1.85 16.23 2.28
N GLN A 258 -2.39 17.44 2.53
CA GLN A 258 -3.10 18.23 1.52
C GLN A 258 -2.22 18.53 0.30
N ARG A 259 -0.98 18.97 0.52
CA ARG A 259 -0.02 19.29 -0.55
C ARG A 259 0.35 18.06 -1.38
N THR A 260 0.52 16.92 -0.72
CA THR A 260 0.77 15.63 -1.38
C THR A 260 -0.38 15.25 -2.30
N LEU A 261 -1.63 15.43 -1.86
CA LEU A 261 -2.81 15.15 -2.67
C LEU A 261 -3.03 16.17 -3.79
N GLN A 262 -2.69 17.45 -3.58
CA GLN A 262 -2.73 18.46 -4.64
C GLN A 262 -1.73 18.18 -5.76
N ARG A 263 -0.57 17.59 -5.42
CA ARG A 263 0.43 17.13 -6.40
C ARG A 263 -0.12 16.00 -7.28
N LEU A 264 -0.87 15.07 -6.70
CA LEU A 264 -1.58 14.04 -7.45
C LEU A 264 -2.62 14.66 -8.40
N ASP A 265 -3.44 15.58 -7.90
CA ASP A 265 -4.44 16.28 -8.72
C ASP A 265 -3.76 17.08 -9.87
N ALA A 266 -2.53 17.58 -9.66
CA ALA A 266 -1.78 18.31 -10.68
C ALA A 266 -1.31 17.43 -11.84
N ALA A 267 -0.91 16.18 -11.57
CA ALA A 267 -0.57 15.22 -12.62
C ALA A 267 -1.79 14.89 -13.49
N HIS A 268 -2.95 14.71 -12.86
CA HIS A 268 -4.21 14.50 -13.58
C HIS A 268 -4.58 15.71 -14.47
N ARG A 269 -4.54 16.94 -13.92
CA ARG A 269 -4.80 18.17 -14.70
C ARG A 269 -3.80 18.40 -15.84
N ALA A 270 -2.57 17.90 -15.71
CA ALA A 270 -1.60 17.99 -16.80
C ALA A 270 -2.01 17.08 -17.96
N LEU A 271 -2.42 15.86 -17.65
CA LEU A 271 -2.91 14.91 -18.64
C LEU A 271 -4.11 15.46 -19.42
N GLU A 272 -5.07 16.08 -18.71
CA GLU A 272 -6.24 16.71 -19.33
C GLU A 272 -5.87 17.88 -20.24
N ARG A 273 -4.89 18.72 -19.84
CA ARG A 273 -4.49 19.91 -20.60
C ARG A 273 -3.72 19.59 -21.87
N HIS A 274 -2.84 18.59 -21.82
CA HIS A 274 -1.92 18.30 -22.93
C HIS A 274 -2.36 17.14 -23.83
N GLY A 275 -3.59 16.64 -23.67
CA GLY A 275 -4.19 15.68 -24.59
C GLY A 275 -3.66 14.25 -24.48
N GLY A 276 -2.94 13.91 -23.39
CA GLY A 276 -2.49 12.55 -23.10
C GLY A 276 -1.60 11.93 -24.17
N THR A 277 -0.62 12.66 -24.70
CA THR A 277 0.42 12.06 -25.54
C THR A 277 1.18 10.98 -24.77
N ASP A 278 1.80 10.05 -25.50
CA ASP A 278 2.54 8.92 -24.95
C ASP A 278 3.63 9.37 -23.93
N GLU A 279 4.43 10.38 -24.28
CA GLU A 279 5.45 10.95 -23.39
C GLU A 279 4.85 11.56 -22.11
N ILE A 280 3.77 12.33 -22.24
CA ILE A 280 3.12 13.01 -21.11
C ILE A 280 2.43 12.00 -20.20
N LEU A 281 1.80 10.97 -20.78
CA LEU A 281 1.16 9.91 -20.01
C LEU A 281 2.19 9.11 -19.22
N GLY A 282 3.30 8.71 -19.86
CA GLY A 282 4.40 8.04 -19.17
C GLY A 282 4.98 8.88 -18.03
N GLY A 283 5.24 10.17 -18.28
CA GLY A 283 5.71 11.11 -17.26
C GLY A 283 4.72 11.29 -16.11
N ALA A 284 3.43 11.44 -16.41
CA ALA A 284 2.38 11.63 -15.40
C ALA A 284 2.12 10.36 -14.57
N LEU A 285 2.21 9.17 -15.17
CA LEU A 285 2.13 7.89 -14.46
C LEU A 285 3.35 7.69 -13.55
N GLY A 286 4.56 7.92 -14.05
CA GLY A 286 5.78 7.85 -13.25
C GLY A 286 5.77 8.83 -12.07
N TYR A 287 5.34 10.07 -12.30
CA TYR A 287 5.14 11.06 -11.25
C TYR A 287 4.11 10.59 -10.21
N THR A 288 2.96 10.08 -10.68
CA THR A 288 1.89 9.59 -9.80
C THR A 288 2.37 8.44 -8.94
N ARG A 289 3.06 7.46 -9.55
CA ARG A 289 3.69 6.32 -8.86
C ARG A 289 4.53 6.79 -7.67
N ASP A 290 5.43 7.75 -7.92
CA ASP A 290 6.34 8.26 -6.91
C ASP A 290 5.57 8.98 -5.77
N VAL A 291 4.52 9.75 -6.10
CA VAL A 291 3.63 10.37 -5.09
C VAL A 291 2.89 9.32 -4.27
N VAL A 292 2.37 8.24 -4.88
CA VAL A 292 1.68 7.18 -4.16
C VAL A 292 2.63 6.41 -3.25
N HIS A 293 3.88 6.19 -3.66
CA HIS A 293 4.90 5.63 -2.77
C HIS A 293 5.18 6.54 -1.57
N ILE A 294 5.25 7.87 -1.77
CA ILE A 294 5.41 8.81 -0.65
C ILE A 294 4.23 8.69 0.32
N ILE A 295 2.99 8.58 -0.21
CA ILE A 295 1.79 8.38 0.63
C ILE A 295 1.88 7.05 1.40
N ASP A 296 2.22 5.93 0.73
CA ASP A 296 2.37 4.62 1.37
C ASP A 296 3.36 4.67 2.53
N ARG A 297 4.53 5.29 2.32
CA ARG A 297 5.58 5.42 3.34
C ARG A 297 5.15 6.31 4.50
N LEU A 298 4.62 7.50 4.22
CA LEU A 298 4.19 8.44 5.26
C LEU A 298 2.99 7.90 6.06
N ALA A 299 2.05 7.22 5.40
CA ALA A 299 0.85 6.68 6.04
C ALA A 299 1.12 5.46 6.94
N THR A 300 2.37 4.96 7.02
CA THR A 300 2.77 3.99 8.04
C THR A 300 2.73 4.57 9.45
N ASP A 301 2.85 5.90 9.59
CA ASP A 301 2.75 6.60 10.86
C ASP A 301 1.31 7.05 11.16
N PRO A 302 0.79 6.83 12.40
CA PRO A 302 -0.59 7.19 12.75
C PRO A 302 -0.91 8.70 12.71
N LEU A 303 0.06 9.60 12.89
CA LEU A 303 -0.16 11.04 12.76
C LEU A 303 -0.42 11.39 11.29
N MET A 304 0.48 10.94 10.40
CA MET A 304 0.37 11.21 8.98
C MET A 304 -0.83 10.52 8.33
N GLN A 305 -1.14 9.29 8.74
CA GLN A 305 -2.33 8.61 8.28
C GLN A 305 -3.60 9.39 8.61
N ARG A 306 -3.77 9.86 9.86
CA ARG A 306 -4.94 10.68 10.24
C ARG A 306 -5.02 11.97 9.44
N ALA A 307 -3.87 12.54 9.08
CA ALA A 307 -3.81 13.69 8.19
C ALA A 307 -4.29 13.37 6.77
N PHE A 308 -3.90 12.22 6.20
CA PHE A 308 -4.40 11.77 4.89
C PHE A 308 -5.89 11.40 4.91
N GLU A 309 -6.36 10.72 5.95
CA GLU A 309 -7.77 10.39 6.14
C GLU A 309 -8.66 11.63 6.24
N HIS A 310 -8.16 12.69 6.88
CA HIS A 310 -8.86 13.99 6.94
C HIS A 310 -9.12 14.59 5.54
N HIS A 311 -8.32 14.20 4.54
CA HIS A 311 -8.43 14.67 3.17
C HIS A 311 -8.96 13.60 2.20
N ASP A 312 -9.62 12.54 2.70
CA ASP A 312 -10.20 11.46 1.91
C ASP A 312 -9.22 10.88 0.87
N TYR A 313 -7.96 10.66 1.26
CA TYR A 313 -6.90 10.27 0.32
C TYR A 313 -7.25 9.06 -0.56
N ALA A 314 -7.97 8.06 -0.02
CA ALA A 314 -8.36 6.86 -0.77
C ALA A 314 -9.28 7.19 -1.96
N ARG A 315 -10.20 8.16 -1.79
CA ARG A 315 -11.04 8.67 -2.88
C ARG A 315 -10.20 9.36 -3.94
N LYS A 316 -9.37 10.32 -3.51
CA LYS A 316 -8.54 11.12 -4.42
C LYS A 316 -7.54 10.27 -5.22
N LEU A 317 -6.94 9.27 -4.57
CA LEU A 317 -6.08 8.29 -5.25
C LEU A 317 -6.85 7.56 -6.34
N THR A 318 -8.03 7.02 -5.99
CA THR A 318 -8.85 6.27 -6.94
C THR A 318 -9.31 7.14 -8.11
N GLU A 319 -9.81 8.36 -7.84
CA GLU A 319 -10.22 9.33 -8.85
C GLU A 319 -9.07 9.69 -9.80
N ALA A 320 -7.86 9.95 -9.26
CA ALA A 320 -6.69 10.25 -10.07
C ALA A 320 -6.31 9.08 -11.00
N PHE A 321 -6.37 7.84 -10.51
CA PHE A 321 -6.06 6.67 -11.33
C PHE A 321 -7.11 6.36 -12.40
N GLN A 322 -8.39 6.56 -12.09
CA GLN A 322 -9.45 6.48 -13.10
C GLN A 322 -9.22 7.48 -14.23
N GLY A 323 -8.68 8.65 -13.90
CA GLY A 323 -8.27 9.66 -14.87
C GLY A 323 -7.27 9.17 -15.92
N PHE A 324 -6.42 8.18 -15.59
CA PHE A 324 -5.45 7.61 -16.52
C PHE A 324 -6.04 6.53 -17.44
N LEU A 325 -7.11 5.85 -17.04
CA LEU A 325 -7.64 4.71 -17.81
C LEU A 325 -8.01 5.10 -19.25
N LYS A 326 -8.76 6.20 -19.42
CA LYS A 326 -9.23 6.62 -20.74
C LYS A 326 -8.09 7.02 -21.69
N PRO A 327 -7.09 7.81 -21.26
CA PRO A 327 -5.90 8.06 -22.09
C PRO A 327 -5.10 6.80 -22.41
N ILE A 328 -4.94 5.88 -21.46
CA ILE A 328 -4.24 4.60 -21.71
C ILE A 328 -5.01 3.76 -22.74
N GLU A 329 -6.35 3.69 -22.64
CA GLU A 329 -7.21 2.99 -23.62
C GLU A 329 -7.14 3.60 -25.03
N ALA A 330 -6.92 4.90 -25.14
CA ALA A 330 -6.76 5.58 -26.42
C ALA A 330 -5.38 5.35 -27.06
N LEU A 331 -4.39 4.97 -26.24
CA LEU A 331 -3.05 4.58 -26.66
C LEU A 331 -2.93 3.05 -26.68
N ASP A 332 -1.71 2.53 -26.63
CA ASP A 332 -1.45 1.10 -26.48
C ASP A 332 -1.43 0.74 -24.97
N PRO A 333 -2.47 0.04 -24.44
CA PRO A 333 -2.53 -0.31 -23.04
C PRO A 333 -1.39 -1.22 -22.59
N THR A 334 -0.82 -2.02 -23.52
CA THR A 334 0.22 -3.01 -23.21
C THR A 334 1.52 -2.35 -22.77
N LYS A 335 1.77 -1.11 -23.18
CA LYS A 335 2.94 -0.32 -22.79
C LYS A 335 2.89 0.18 -21.34
N TYR A 336 1.69 0.43 -20.81
CA TYR A 336 1.50 1.14 -19.53
C TYR A 336 0.99 0.26 -18.41
N VAL A 337 0.56 -0.95 -18.73
CA VAL A 337 -0.10 -1.84 -17.78
C VAL A 337 0.85 -2.22 -16.62
N ASP A 338 2.17 -2.25 -16.81
CA ASP A 338 3.13 -2.59 -15.74
C ASP A 338 3.26 -1.45 -14.73
N ASP A 339 3.43 -0.23 -15.23
CA ASP A 339 3.48 0.97 -14.43
C ASP A 339 2.15 1.19 -13.71
N LEU A 340 1.02 1.05 -14.41
CA LEU A 340 -0.30 1.20 -13.81
C LEU A 340 -0.59 0.07 -12.80
N GLY A 341 -0.22 -1.17 -13.09
CA GLY A 341 -0.36 -2.31 -12.18
C GLY A 341 0.45 -2.12 -10.91
N THR A 342 1.69 -1.61 -11.03
CA THR A 342 2.53 -1.22 -9.90
C THR A 342 1.88 -0.09 -9.10
N CYS A 343 1.41 0.97 -9.76
CA CYS A 343 0.73 2.07 -9.11
C CYS A 343 -0.52 1.65 -8.34
N VAL A 344 -1.36 0.81 -8.95
CA VAL A 344 -2.58 0.29 -8.31
C VAL A 344 -2.23 -0.62 -7.13
N SER A 345 -1.19 -1.42 -7.23
CA SER A 345 -0.69 -2.24 -6.11
C SER A 345 -0.24 -1.39 -4.93
N VAL A 346 0.57 -0.36 -5.18
CA VAL A 346 1.05 0.57 -4.14
C VAL A 346 -0.11 1.38 -3.57
N MET A 347 -1.09 1.80 -4.38
CA MET A 347 -2.30 2.46 -3.91
C MET A 347 -3.11 1.54 -2.99
N VAL A 348 -3.36 0.30 -3.41
CA VAL A 348 -4.08 -0.68 -2.59
C VAL A 348 -3.30 -0.94 -1.32
N GLN A 349 -1.97 -1.09 -1.39
CA GLN A 349 -1.12 -1.19 -0.22
C GLN A 349 -1.26 0.02 0.70
N ALA A 350 -1.20 1.25 0.20
CA ALA A 350 -1.38 2.46 1.01
C ALA A 350 -2.77 2.55 1.68
N ILE A 351 -3.81 2.06 1.01
CA ILE A 351 -5.16 1.95 1.58
C ILE A 351 -5.19 0.86 2.68
N LEU A 352 -4.56 -0.28 2.42
CA LEU A 352 -4.56 -1.45 3.31
C LEU A 352 -3.55 -1.38 4.46
N CYS A 353 -2.47 -0.62 4.35
CA CYS A 353 -1.41 -0.46 5.35
C CYS A 353 -1.75 0.62 6.38
N SER A 354 -2.76 1.45 6.13
CA SER A 354 -3.32 2.39 7.11
C SER A 354 -3.61 1.67 8.46
N ALA A 355 -3.46 2.30 9.62
CA ALA A 355 -3.82 1.76 10.93
C ALA A 355 -5.17 1.02 10.88
N GLN A 356 -5.21 -0.12 11.56
CA GLN A 356 -6.20 -1.18 11.38
C GLN A 356 -7.67 -0.72 11.40
N SER A 357 -7.96 0.38 12.09
CA SER A 357 -9.32 0.90 12.25
C SER A 357 -9.99 1.39 10.97
N ASN A 358 -9.29 2.10 10.08
CA ASN A 358 -9.96 2.79 8.96
C ASN A 358 -9.91 2.05 7.62
N ARG A 359 -9.18 0.93 7.53
CA ARG A 359 -8.99 0.18 6.29
C ARG A 359 -10.30 -0.18 5.58
N PRO A 360 -11.34 -0.70 6.27
CA PRO A 360 -12.60 -1.05 5.60
C PRO A 360 -13.33 0.17 5.03
N ARG A 361 -13.24 1.32 5.71
CA ARG A 361 -13.83 2.58 5.25
C ARG A 361 -13.08 3.11 4.03
N ASN A 362 -11.76 3.20 4.11
CA ASN A 362 -10.91 3.68 3.01
C ASN A 362 -11.07 2.80 1.77
N LEU A 363 -11.14 1.48 1.97
CA LEU A 363 -11.38 0.54 0.89
C LEU A 363 -12.80 0.66 0.30
N ALA A 364 -13.83 0.78 1.13
CA ALA A 364 -15.19 1.01 0.65
C ALA A 364 -15.28 2.31 -0.17
N LEU A 365 -14.60 3.38 0.26
CA LEU A 365 -14.53 4.63 -0.47
C LEU A 365 -13.80 4.45 -1.81
N ALA A 366 -12.65 3.76 -1.84
CA ALA A 366 -11.97 3.46 -3.10
C ALA A 366 -12.86 2.62 -4.05
N LEU A 367 -13.61 1.65 -3.54
CA LEU A 367 -14.55 0.86 -4.33
C LEU A 367 -15.70 1.69 -4.90
N GLU A 368 -16.26 2.60 -4.10
CA GLU A 368 -17.30 3.55 -4.51
C GLU A 368 -16.82 4.45 -5.66
N HIS A 369 -15.55 4.83 -5.63
CA HIS A 369 -14.90 5.63 -6.67
C HIS A 369 -14.24 4.77 -7.76
N GLY A 370 -14.63 3.50 -7.88
CA GLY A 370 -14.31 2.62 -9.01
C GLY A 370 -12.91 2.00 -9.02
N LEU A 371 -12.39 1.64 -7.86
CA LEU A 371 -11.26 0.72 -7.73
C LEU A 371 -11.49 -0.61 -8.49
N MET A 372 -12.71 -1.15 -8.46
CA MET A 372 -13.03 -2.38 -9.20
C MET A 372 -12.98 -2.21 -10.70
N ASP A 373 -13.32 -1.02 -11.22
CA ASP A 373 -13.19 -0.73 -12.64
C ASP A 373 -11.75 -0.88 -13.10
N MET A 374 -10.82 -0.28 -12.35
CA MET A 374 -9.39 -0.35 -12.61
C MET A 374 -8.86 -1.78 -12.54
N LEU A 375 -9.25 -2.54 -11.52
CA LEU A 375 -8.78 -3.92 -11.38
C LEU A 375 -9.32 -4.83 -12.49
N VAL A 376 -10.60 -4.70 -12.85
CA VAL A 376 -11.17 -5.47 -13.96
C VAL A 376 -10.51 -5.07 -15.29
N TRP A 377 -10.26 -3.78 -15.50
CA TRP A 377 -9.53 -3.30 -16.67
C TRP A 377 -8.12 -3.89 -16.75
N LEU A 378 -7.35 -3.82 -15.65
CA LEU A 378 -6.00 -4.40 -15.57
C LEU A 378 -6.01 -5.90 -15.83
N LEU A 379 -6.99 -6.63 -15.29
CA LEU A 379 -7.17 -8.07 -15.54
C LEU A 379 -7.42 -8.37 -17.01
N LYS A 380 -8.17 -7.53 -17.73
CA LYS A 380 -8.40 -7.70 -19.18
C LYS A 380 -7.12 -7.50 -19.97
N VAL A 381 -6.40 -6.41 -19.72
CA VAL A 381 -5.17 -6.06 -20.45
C VAL A 381 -4.03 -7.03 -20.13
N SER A 382 -3.97 -7.53 -18.89
CA SER A 382 -2.95 -8.48 -18.44
C SER A 382 -2.99 -9.86 -19.11
N GLN A 383 -4.02 -10.18 -19.90
CA GLN A 383 -4.06 -11.44 -20.65
C GLN A 383 -2.95 -11.53 -21.71
N ALA A 384 -2.37 -10.40 -22.10
CA ALA A 384 -1.23 -10.34 -23.01
C ALA A 384 0.13 -10.49 -22.29
N TRP A 385 0.16 -10.68 -20.96
CA TRP A 385 1.37 -10.71 -20.17
C TRP A 385 1.92 -12.12 -19.92
N GLU A 386 3.16 -12.35 -20.33
CA GLU A 386 3.89 -13.60 -20.04
C GLU A 386 4.39 -13.62 -18.58
N ASP A 387 4.92 -12.50 -18.07
CA ASP A 387 5.50 -12.38 -16.72
C ASP A 387 4.48 -11.88 -15.68
N GLY A 388 3.40 -12.65 -15.53
CA GLY A 388 2.16 -12.30 -14.82
C GLY A 388 2.28 -11.39 -13.57
N PRO A 389 1.30 -10.49 -13.34
CA PRO A 389 1.43 -9.41 -12.38
C PRO A 389 1.20 -9.85 -10.95
N HIS A 390 2.28 -10.16 -10.25
CA HIS A 390 2.30 -10.37 -8.80
C HIS A 390 1.58 -9.25 -8.03
N ASN A 391 1.63 -8.03 -8.56
CA ASN A 391 0.92 -6.85 -8.08
C ASN A 391 -0.61 -7.02 -8.04
N LEU A 392 -1.22 -7.59 -9.08
CA LEU A 392 -2.68 -7.83 -9.10
C LEU A 392 -3.08 -8.98 -8.18
N VAL A 393 -2.24 -10.01 -8.08
CA VAL A 393 -2.40 -11.10 -7.11
C VAL A 393 -2.47 -10.55 -5.68
N PHE A 394 -1.56 -9.63 -5.33
CA PHE A 394 -1.58 -8.94 -4.05
C PHE A 394 -2.86 -8.13 -3.84
N CYS A 395 -3.28 -7.33 -4.84
CA CYS A 395 -4.53 -6.56 -4.77
C CYS A 395 -5.76 -7.44 -4.51
N LEU A 396 -5.93 -8.52 -5.28
CA LEU A 396 -7.08 -9.43 -5.15
C LEU A 396 -7.09 -10.15 -3.80
N SER A 397 -5.92 -10.61 -3.35
CA SER A 397 -5.77 -11.24 -2.03
C SER A 397 -6.09 -10.25 -0.91
N GLY A 398 -5.61 -9.02 -1.05
CA GLY A 398 -5.91 -7.88 -0.18
C GLY A 398 -7.41 -7.67 -0.10
N LEU A 399 -8.10 -7.44 -1.22
CA LEU A 399 -9.55 -7.26 -1.28
C LEU A 399 -10.33 -8.42 -0.65
N ALA A 400 -9.94 -9.67 -0.96
CA ALA A 400 -10.58 -10.86 -0.42
C ALA A 400 -10.56 -10.87 1.12
N SER A 401 -9.47 -10.39 1.73
CA SER A 401 -9.33 -10.32 3.19
C SER A 401 -10.28 -9.31 3.86
N TYR A 402 -10.82 -8.35 3.09
CA TYR A 402 -11.78 -7.33 3.58
C TYR A 402 -13.24 -7.61 3.23
N LEU A 403 -13.55 -8.69 2.50
CA LEU A 403 -14.92 -9.13 2.25
C LEU A 403 -15.78 -9.37 3.51
N PRO A 404 -15.22 -9.74 4.68
CA PRO A 404 -16.01 -9.81 5.91
C PRO A 404 -16.63 -8.47 6.31
N TRP A 405 -16.10 -7.33 5.88
CA TRP A 405 -16.63 -6.02 6.27
C TRP A 405 -17.83 -5.62 5.40
N THR A 406 -18.98 -5.35 6.03
CA THR A 406 -20.22 -5.10 5.27
C THR A 406 -20.13 -3.85 4.42
N ALA A 407 -19.39 -2.82 4.84
CA ALA A 407 -19.20 -1.61 4.04
C ALA A 407 -18.53 -1.92 2.69
N VAL A 408 -17.46 -2.72 2.70
CA VAL A 408 -16.74 -3.18 1.51
C VAL A 408 -17.65 -4.06 0.64
N LEU A 409 -18.32 -5.02 1.27
CA LEU A 409 -19.21 -5.95 0.57
C LEU A 409 -20.38 -5.24 -0.13
N LEU A 410 -20.96 -4.22 0.51
CA LEU A 410 -22.08 -3.47 -0.07
C LEU A 410 -21.65 -2.68 -1.31
N GLN A 411 -20.44 -2.10 -1.31
CA GLN A 411 -19.91 -1.40 -2.48
C GLN A 411 -19.63 -2.37 -3.63
N LEU A 412 -19.06 -3.54 -3.34
CA LEU A 412 -18.90 -4.61 -4.33
C LEU A 412 -20.27 -5.08 -4.86
N ARG A 413 -21.27 -5.22 -3.99
CA ARG A 413 -22.62 -5.62 -4.42
C ARG A 413 -23.25 -4.59 -5.36
N ALA A 414 -23.09 -3.30 -5.05
CA ALA A 414 -23.57 -2.22 -5.91
C ALA A 414 -22.91 -2.29 -7.29
N TYR A 415 -21.59 -2.48 -7.33
CA TYR A 415 -20.82 -2.66 -8.55
C TYR A 415 -21.32 -3.84 -9.40
N TYR A 416 -21.46 -5.03 -8.80
CA TYR A 416 -21.89 -6.24 -9.51
C TYR A 416 -23.36 -6.19 -9.95
N LYS A 417 -24.25 -5.53 -9.18
CA LYS A 417 -25.67 -5.37 -9.56
C LYS A 417 -25.83 -4.57 -10.85
N VAL A 418 -25.01 -3.53 -11.03
CA VAL A 418 -25.05 -2.68 -12.22
C VAL A 418 -24.37 -3.39 -13.40
N ARG A 419 -23.39 -4.25 -13.14
CA ARG A 419 -22.56 -4.88 -14.18
C ARG A 419 -22.72 -6.40 -14.24
N LEU A 420 -23.91 -6.87 -14.62
CA LEU A 420 -24.15 -8.25 -15.07
C LEU A 420 -23.14 -8.73 -16.15
N GLU A 421 -22.55 -7.79 -16.90
CA GLU A 421 -21.49 -8.10 -17.87
C GLU A 421 -20.17 -8.52 -17.23
N VAL A 422 -19.88 -8.12 -15.97
CA VAL A 422 -18.66 -8.53 -15.27
C VAL A 422 -18.64 -10.03 -15.01
N GLU A 423 -19.78 -10.70 -14.83
CA GLU A 423 -19.80 -12.17 -14.71
C GLU A 423 -19.47 -12.86 -16.04
N LYS A 424 -20.09 -12.40 -17.14
CA LYS A 424 -19.79 -12.92 -18.48
C LYS A 424 -18.33 -12.71 -18.84
N GLU A 425 -17.82 -11.53 -18.49
CA GLU A 425 -16.44 -11.16 -18.73
C GLU A 425 -15.49 -11.90 -17.78
N ALA A 426 -15.84 -12.09 -16.51
CA ALA A 426 -15.08 -12.89 -15.55
C ALA A 426 -14.94 -14.35 -16.01
N GLY A 427 -15.97 -14.90 -16.67
CA GLY A 427 -15.91 -16.21 -17.31
C GLY A 427 -14.88 -16.26 -18.45
N ARG A 428 -14.86 -15.25 -19.33
CA ARG A 428 -13.84 -15.13 -20.39
C ARG A 428 -12.44 -14.94 -19.83
N ILE A 429 -12.30 -14.03 -18.87
CA ILE A 429 -11.06 -13.73 -18.15
C ILE A 429 -10.53 -15.01 -17.46
N SER A 430 -11.38 -15.79 -16.81
CA SER A 430 -10.97 -17.01 -16.10
C SER A 430 -10.49 -18.13 -17.02
N GLY A 431 -10.94 -18.13 -18.28
CA GLY A 431 -10.50 -19.07 -19.32
C GLY A 431 -9.20 -18.65 -20.00
N GLY A 432 -8.92 -17.34 -20.09
CA GLY A 432 -7.72 -16.80 -20.74
C GLY A 432 -6.54 -16.51 -19.79
N ILE A 433 -6.80 -16.18 -18.51
CA ILE A 433 -5.73 -15.93 -17.55
C ILE A 433 -5.17 -17.25 -17.02
N VAL A 434 -3.96 -17.58 -17.47
CA VAL A 434 -3.17 -18.70 -16.98
C VAL A 434 -2.37 -18.30 -15.73
N GLY A 435 -2.02 -19.28 -14.89
CA GLY A 435 -1.14 -19.07 -13.74
C GLY A 435 -1.81 -18.58 -12.46
N ASP A 436 -1.04 -17.85 -11.64
CA ASP A 436 -1.44 -17.47 -10.28
C ASP A 436 -2.50 -16.37 -10.25
N LEU A 437 -2.48 -15.44 -11.21
CA LEU A 437 -3.49 -14.39 -11.32
C LEU A 437 -4.90 -14.97 -11.53
N GLY A 438 -5.04 -15.91 -12.45
CA GLY A 438 -6.33 -16.56 -12.73
C GLY A 438 -6.81 -17.38 -11.53
N ARG A 439 -5.88 -17.99 -10.77
CA ARG A 439 -6.18 -18.69 -9.53
C ARG A 439 -6.71 -17.73 -8.46
N GLU A 440 -6.04 -16.60 -8.25
CA GLU A 440 -6.47 -15.61 -7.24
C GLU A 440 -7.76 -14.90 -7.64
N TRP A 441 -7.98 -14.60 -8.91
CA TRP A 441 -9.26 -14.08 -9.39
C TRP A 441 -10.42 -15.04 -9.09
N ARG A 442 -10.25 -16.35 -9.36
CA ARG A 442 -11.25 -17.37 -9.01
C ARG A 442 -11.46 -17.45 -7.49
N ARG A 443 -10.40 -17.42 -6.69
CA ARG A 443 -10.49 -17.42 -5.22
C ARG A 443 -11.27 -16.20 -4.70
N PHE A 444 -10.96 -15.02 -5.22
CA PHE A 444 -11.64 -13.77 -4.90
C PHE A 444 -13.14 -13.87 -5.24
N ASN A 445 -13.49 -14.30 -6.45
CA ASN A 445 -14.90 -14.41 -6.86
C ASN A 445 -15.67 -15.44 -6.04
N VAL A 446 -15.09 -16.62 -5.77
CA VAL A 446 -15.74 -17.63 -4.90
C VAL A 446 -16.00 -17.05 -3.51
N ALA A 447 -15.00 -16.40 -2.92
CA ALA A 447 -15.17 -15.75 -1.62
C ALA A 447 -16.24 -14.65 -1.68
N LEU A 448 -16.23 -13.82 -2.72
CA LEU A 448 -17.23 -12.77 -2.91
C LEU A 448 -18.66 -13.33 -2.97
N TRP A 449 -18.87 -14.41 -3.73
CA TRP A 449 -20.16 -15.07 -3.86
C TRP A 449 -20.66 -15.68 -2.55
N GLU A 450 -19.79 -16.37 -1.80
CA GLU A 450 -20.12 -16.86 -0.45
C GLU A 450 -20.59 -15.71 0.45
N HIS A 451 -19.89 -14.58 0.38
CA HIS A 451 -20.23 -13.40 1.17
C HIS A 451 -21.54 -12.75 0.73
N PHE A 452 -21.83 -12.69 -0.58
CA PHE A 452 -23.13 -12.23 -1.09
C PHE A 452 -24.28 -13.15 -0.68
N GLN A 453 -24.09 -14.47 -0.74
CA GLN A 453 -25.09 -15.44 -0.30
C GLN A 453 -25.37 -15.29 1.20
N ALA A 454 -24.32 -15.28 2.03
CA ALA A 454 -24.45 -15.03 3.46
C ALA A 454 -25.15 -13.69 3.77
N HIS A 455 -24.81 -12.63 3.04
CA HIS A 455 -25.48 -11.34 3.20
C HIS A 455 -26.93 -11.37 2.70
N SER A 456 -27.26 -12.15 1.67
CA SER A 456 -28.64 -12.25 1.16
C SER A 456 -29.57 -13.02 2.12
N LEU A 457 -29.02 -14.01 2.82
CA LEU A 457 -29.71 -14.75 3.88
C LEU A 457 -29.89 -13.90 5.14
N TRP A 458 -29.04 -12.89 5.31
CA TRP A 458 -29.15 -11.92 6.38
C TRP A 458 -30.11 -10.79 6.00
N ASP A 459 -31.26 -10.73 6.67
CA ASP A 459 -32.30 -9.71 6.47
C ASP A 459 -31.92 -8.29 6.94
N GLY A 460 -30.64 -8.06 7.24
CA GLY A 460 -30.11 -6.82 7.79
C GLY A 460 -30.48 -6.59 9.26
N LYS A 461 -31.27 -7.49 9.89
CA LYS A 461 -31.64 -7.35 11.29
C LYS A 461 -30.60 -8.02 12.18
N VAL A 462 -30.33 -7.40 13.32
CA VAL A 462 -29.50 -8.01 14.37
C VAL A 462 -30.40 -8.96 15.16
N ARG A 463 -30.17 -10.27 15.00
CA ARG A 463 -30.86 -11.35 15.72
C ARG A 463 -29.91 -12.08 16.67
N LEU A 464 -29.02 -11.32 17.33
CA LEU A 464 -28.04 -11.83 18.27
C LEU A 464 -28.57 -11.83 19.71
N CYS A 465 -28.07 -12.74 20.53
CA CYS A 465 -28.26 -12.71 21.97
C CYS A 465 -26.97 -13.16 22.63
N ASP A 466 -26.38 -12.29 23.45
CA ASP A 466 -25.13 -12.56 24.17
C ASP A 466 -25.36 -13.36 25.47
N ASN A 467 -26.61 -13.49 25.90
CA ASN A 467 -26.95 -14.43 26.98
C ASN A 467 -26.76 -15.87 26.49
N LEU A 468 -25.72 -16.55 27.00
CA LEU A 468 -25.39 -17.94 26.63
C LEU A 468 -26.50 -18.95 27.01
N GLU A 469 -27.33 -18.64 28.01
CA GLU A 469 -28.48 -19.45 28.42
C GLU A 469 -29.75 -19.15 27.61
N CYS A 470 -29.65 -18.31 26.58
CA CYS A 470 -30.78 -17.95 25.74
C CYS A 470 -31.32 -19.19 25.00
N GLN A 471 -32.40 -19.78 25.52
CA GLN A 471 -33.09 -20.88 24.87
C GLN A 471 -33.68 -20.49 23.51
N ARG A 472 -33.94 -19.19 23.28
CA ARG A 472 -34.41 -18.68 21.99
C ARG A 472 -33.36 -18.74 20.88
N ALA A 473 -32.09 -18.96 21.22
CA ALA A 473 -31.05 -19.15 20.22
C ALA A 473 -31.34 -20.38 19.33
N THR A 474 -32.05 -21.39 19.86
CA THR A 474 -32.52 -22.56 19.10
C THR A 474 -33.67 -22.27 18.13
N HIS A 475 -34.33 -21.11 18.20
CA HIS A 475 -35.48 -20.77 17.36
C HIS A 475 -35.14 -20.05 16.05
N ARG A 476 -33.87 -19.80 15.73
CA ARG A 476 -33.50 -19.01 14.52
C ARG A 476 -34.01 -19.57 13.19
N GLY A 477 -34.19 -20.89 13.08
CA GLY A 477 -34.65 -21.52 11.83
C GLY A 477 -36.11 -21.30 11.48
N ASN A 478 -36.98 -20.99 12.46
CA ASN A 478 -38.44 -20.85 12.26
C ASN A 478 -39.05 -19.68 13.04
N ALA A 479 -38.21 -18.80 13.60
CA ALA A 479 -38.73 -17.68 14.34
C ALA A 479 -39.59 -16.79 13.42
N PRO A 480 -40.85 -16.51 13.78
CA PRO A 480 -41.74 -15.72 12.96
C PRO A 480 -41.08 -14.36 12.66
N ALA A 481 -41.32 -13.82 11.46
CA ALA A 481 -40.76 -12.55 10.99
C ALA A 481 -41.02 -11.35 11.94
N SER A 482 -41.92 -11.54 12.91
CA SER A 482 -42.29 -10.62 13.99
C SER A 482 -41.38 -10.64 15.22
N LEU A 483 -40.29 -11.43 15.26
CA LEU A 483 -39.38 -11.34 16.40
C LEU A 483 -38.82 -9.92 16.54
N PRO A 484 -38.82 -9.35 17.76
CA PRO A 484 -38.26 -8.05 18.00
C PRO A 484 -36.76 -8.06 17.65
N THR A 485 -36.31 -6.98 17.01
CA THR A 485 -34.88 -6.73 16.78
C THR A 485 -34.15 -6.76 18.12
N SER A 486 -32.98 -7.39 18.15
CA SER A 486 -32.19 -7.44 19.37
C SER A 486 -31.85 -6.02 19.84
N LYS A 487 -31.90 -5.81 21.16
CA LYS A 487 -31.62 -4.54 21.82
C LYS A 487 -30.17 -4.52 22.31
N GLU A 488 -29.49 -3.41 22.13
CA GLU A 488 -28.16 -3.17 22.71
C GLU A 488 -28.29 -2.78 24.19
N CYS A 489 -27.29 -3.14 24.99
CA CYS A 489 -27.19 -2.60 26.35
C CYS A 489 -26.98 -1.08 26.32
N ALA A 490 -27.79 -0.33 27.06
CA ALA A 490 -27.69 1.13 27.12
C ALA A 490 -26.39 1.64 27.77
N GLY A 491 -25.74 0.81 28.61
CA GLY A 491 -24.49 1.18 29.28
C GLY A 491 -23.26 1.07 28.37
N CYS A 492 -23.00 -0.15 27.87
CA CYS A 492 -21.79 -0.44 27.09
C CYS A 492 -22.01 -0.43 25.57
N SER A 493 -23.23 -0.66 25.08
CA SER A 493 -23.55 -0.91 23.66
C SER A 493 -22.75 -2.03 22.97
N ALA A 494 -21.99 -2.82 23.72
CA ALA A 494 -21.22 -3.95 23.20
C ALA A 494 -22.04 -5.24 23.18
N PHE A 495 -22.87 -5.43 24.22
CA PHE A 495 -23.73 -6.59 24.39
C PHE A 495 -25.11 -6.37 23.76
N VAL A 496 -25.65 -7.44 23.18
CA VAL A 496 -26.90 -7.44 22.42
C VAL A 496 -27.81 -8.56 22.93
N TYR A 497 -29.08 -8.26 23.16
CA TYR A 497 -30.05 -9.22 23.69
C TYR A 497 -31.31 -9.29 22.86
N CYS A 498 -31.90 -10.48 22.70
CA CYS A 498 -33.19 -10.63 22.02
C CYS A 498 -34.39 -10.09 22.84
N GLY A 499 -34.14 -9.58 24.06
CA GLY A 499 -35.15 -9.00 24.94
C GLY A 499 -34.65 -8.78 26.36
N GLU A 500 -35.41 -8.03 27.16
CA GLU A 500 -35.03 -7.63 28.52
C GLU A 500 -34.86 -8.81 29.49
N LEU A 501 -35.62 -9.90 29.30
CA LEU A 501 -35.46 -11.10 30.12
C LEU A 501 -34.07 -11.71 29.97
N CYS A 502 -33.57 -11.81 28.74
CA CYS A 502 -32.22 -12.33 28.47
C CYS A 502 -31.15 -11.38 28.99
N GLN A 503 -31.37 -10.06 28.86
CA GLN A 503 -30.48 -9.07 29.43
C GLN A 503 -30.41 -9.18 30.96
N ARG A 504 -31.55 -9.25 31.66
CA ARG A 504 -31.60 -9.39 33.13
C ARG A 504 -30.85 -10.64 33.61
N LYS A 505 -31.14 -11.80 33.02
CA LYS A 505 -30.45 -13.06 33.38
C LYS A 505 -28.94 -12.97 33.20
N ASP A 506 -28.47 -12.46 32.07
CA ASP A 506 -27.03 -12.34 31.81
C ASP A 506 -26.39 -11.23 32.65
N TRP A 507 -27.14 -10.17 32.98
CA TRP A 507 -26.72 -9.10 33.90
C TRP A 507 -26.41 -9.64 35.29
N ASP A 508 -27.33 -10.42 35.86
CA ASP A 508 -27.18 -11.02 37.18
C ASP A 508 -26.06 -12.07 37.19
N ALA A 509 -25.92 -12.85 36.11
CA ALA A 509 -24.89 -13.88 36.00
C ALA A 509 -23.48 -13.32 35.79
N ARG A 510 -23.29 -12.38 34.84
CA ARG A 510 -21.97 -11.98 34.34
C ARG A 510 -21.84 -10.53 33.91
N HIS A 511 -22.74 -10.02 33.07
CA HIS A 511 -22.55 -8.75 32.37
C HIS A 511 -22.45 -7.56 33.32
N SER A 512 -23.08 -7.56 34.49
CA SER A 512 -22.91 -6.49 35.49
C SER A 512 -21.42 -6.21 35.83
N LYS A 513 -20.58 -7.26 35.82
CA LYS A 513 -19.13 -7.18 36.09
C LYS A 513 -18.31 -6.74 34.87
N GLU A 514 -18.81 -7.02 33.66
CA GLU A 514 -18.12 -6.74 32.38
C GLU A 514 -18.57 -5.42 31.74
N CYS A 515 -19.72 -4.87 32.14
CA CYS A 515 -20.34 -3.71 31.49
C CYS A 515 -19.44 -2.48 31.51
N ALA A 516 -18.74 -2.24 32.62
CA ALA A 516 -17.87 -1.07 32.77
C ALA A 516 -16.66 -1.12 31.82
N SER A 517 -15.95 -2.26 31.75
CA SER A 517 -14.83 -2.43 30.82
C SER A 517 -15.31 -2.42 29.37
N ALA A 518 -16.38 -3.16 29.05
CA ALA A 518 -16.95 -3.18 27.71
C ALA A 518 -17.44 -1.80 27.26
N ARG A 519 -17.88 -0.93 28.18
CA ARG A 519 -18.22 0.46 27.88
C ARG A 519 -16.98 1.26 27.49
N ILE A 520 -15.89 1.13 28.22
CA ILE A 520 -14.62 1.80 27.90
C ILE A 520 -14.16 1.36 26.50
N ASP A 521 -14.15 0.06 26.23
CA ASP A 521 -13.77 -0.48 24.93
C ASP A 521 -14.68 0.04 23.81
N SER A 522 -16.00 0.03 24.03
CA SER A 522 -16.97 0.56 23.08
C SER A 522 -16.77 2.05 22.79
N ILE A 523 -16.44 2.86 23.81
CA ILE A 523 -16.10 4.27 23.64
C ILE A 523 -14.83 4.43 22.81
N ILE A 524 -13.76 3.68 23.13
CA ILE A 524 -12.48 3.71 22.39
C ILE A 524 -12.70 3.30 20.93
N HIS A 525 -13.45 2.23 20.69
CA HIS A 525 -13.76 1.73 19.35
C HIS A 525 -14.67 2.66 18.55
N ARG A 526 -15.62 3.35 19.19
CA ARG A 526 -16.48 4.36 18.54
C ARG A 526 -15.75 5.67 18.27
N ALA A 527 -14.85 6.07 19.18
CA ALA A 527 -14.00 7.24 19.01
C ALA A 527 -12.96 7.05 17.89
N THR A 528 -12.69 5.80 17.49
CA THR A 528 -11.81 5.47 16.37
C THR A 528 -12.67 5.15 15.14
N PRO A 529 -12.78 6.06 14.16
CA PRO A 529 -13.58 5.81 12.95
C PRO A 529 -13.18 4.49 12.28
N GLY A 530 -14.17 3.75 11.78
CA GLY A 530 -13.97 2.45 11.12
C GLY A 530 -13.61 1.27 12.04
N ALA A 531 -13.05 1.50 13.24
CA ALA A 531 -12.65 0.44 14.18
C ALA A 531 -13.85 -0.22 14.88
N TRP A 532 -15.03 0.37 14.76
CA TRP A 532 -16.20 -0.06 15.50
C TRP A 532 -16.76 -1.37 14.94
N TYR A 533 -16.53 -2.46 15.66
CA TYR A 533 -17.15 -3.75 15.40
C TYR A 533 -18.61 -3.76 15.86
N SER A 534 -19.48 -3.12 15.07
CA SER A 534 -20.88 -2.92 15.41
C SER A 534 -21.65 -4.24 15.61
N PRO A 535 -22.73 -4.27 16.41
CA PRO A 535 -23.65 -5.40 16.51
C PRO A 535 -24.19 -5.89 15.16
N ARG A 536 -24.35 -4.97 14.22
CA ARG A 536 -24.72 -5.27 12.83
C ARG A 536 -23.64 -6.09 12.11
N GLN A 537 -22.38 -5.67 12.23
CA GLN A 537 -21.22 -6.38 11.69
C GLN A 537 -21.03 -7.74 12.37
N ARG A 538 -21.25 -7.84 13.69
CA ARG A 538 -21.29 -9.11 14.44
C ARG A 538 -22.35 -10.06 13.89
N ALA A 539 -23.57 -9.56 13.66
CA ALA A 539 -24.67 -10.38 13.15
C ALA A 539 -24.37 -10.94 11.76
N TYR A 540 -23.80 -10.10 10.89
CA TYR A 540 -23.34 -10.53 9.57
C TYR A 540 -22.25 -11.61 9.66
N HIS A 541 -21.23 -11.45 10.51
CA HIS A 541 -20.19 -12.46 10.68
C HIS A 541 -20.76 -13.80 11.18
N VAL A 542 -21.71 -13.77 12.12
CA VAL A 542 -22.39 -14.99 12.58
C VAL A 542 -23.13 -15.66 11.42
N ALA A 543 -23.90 -14.90 10.63
CA ALA A 543 -24.59 -15.43 9.45
C ALA A 543 -23.61 -16.02 8.41
N LEU A 544 -22.45 -15.40 8.21
CA LEU A 544 -21.39 -15.90 7.33
C LEU A 544 -20.78 -17.22 7.83
N ILE A 545 -20.49 -17.31 9.13
CA ILE A 545 -19.96 -18.54 9.74
C ILE A 545 -21.02 -19.65 9.66
N GLU A 546 -22.28 -19.35 9.99
CA GLU A 546 -23.42 -20.28 9.84
C GLU A 546 -23.52 -20.80 8.40
N HIS A 547 -23.49 -19.89 7.41
CA HIS A 547 -23.55 -20.25 6.00
C HIS A 547 -22.40 -21.18 5.59
N ARG A 548 -21.15 -20.84 5.95
CA ARG A 548 -19.97 -21.66 5.63
C ARG A 548 -20.00 -23.02 6.31
N PHE A 549 -20.43 -23.08 7.56
CA PHE A 549 -20.55 -24.32 8.31
C PHE A 549 -21.60 -25.24 7.67
N ASN A 550 -22.76 -24.70 7.30
CA ASN A 550 -23.79 -25.44 6.60
C ASN A 550 -23.32 -25.93 5.23
N ALA A 551 -22.69 -25.08 4.42
CA ALA A 551 -22.13 -25.48 3.13
C ALA A 551 -21.00 -26.52 3.27
N PHE A 552 -20.27 -26.53 4.38
CA PHE A 552 -19.32 -27.59 4.70
C PHE A 552 -20.03 -28.91 5.04
N LEU A 553 -21.04 -28.87 5.92
CA LEU A 553 -21.83 -30.06 6.27
C LEU A 553 -22.54 -30.66 5.07
N GLU A 554 -23.13 -29.84 4.19
CA GLU A 554 -23.74 -30.30 2.94
C GLU A 554 -22.72 -31.06 2.07
N ARG A 555 -21.51 -30.52 1.89
CA ARG A 555 -20.43 -31.21 1.15
C ARG A 555 -19.96 -32.51 1.83
N CYS A 556 -19.89 -32.52 3.15
CA CYS A 556 -19.49 -33.71 3.93
C CYS A 556 -20.61 -34.74 4.07
N THR A 557 -21.85 -34.39 3.75
CA THR A 557 -23.00 -35.29 3.79
C THR A 557 -23.50 -35.67 2.40
N ASP A 558 -23.04 -34.98 1.35
CA ASP A 558 -23.33 -35.31 -0.04
C ASP A 558 -22.57 -36.57 -0.48
N PRO A 559 -23.28 -37.71 -0.68
CA PRO A 559 -22.65 -38.95 -1.11
C PRO A 559 -21.99 -38.81 -2.49
N TYR A 560 -22.45 -37.91 -3.36
CA TYR A 560 -21.86 -37.71 -4.69
C TYR A 560 -20.46 -37.08 -4.62
N TYR A 561 -20.19 -36.24 -3.62
CA TYR A 561 -18.86 -35.66 -3.41
C TYR A 561 -17.81 -36.74 -3.11
N PHE A 562 -18.16 -37.71 -2.25
CA PHE A 562 -17.27 -38.84 -1.94
C PHE A 562 -17.08 -39.75 -3.15
N ILE A 563 -18.14 -40.01 -3.92
CA ILE A 563 -18.07 -40.80 -5.16
C ILE A 563 -17.15 -40.13 -6.18
N ALA A 564 -17.35 -38.84 -6.47
CA ALA A 564 -16.54 -38.09 -7.43
C ALA A 564 -15.05 -38.09 -7.06
N ARG A 565 -14.73 -37.85 -5.77
CA ARG A 565 -13.35 -37.83 -5.28
C ARG A 565 -12.68 -39.22 -5.27
N ALA A 566 -13.45 -40.28 -5.08
CA ALA A 566 -12.96 -41.66 -5.18
C ALA A 566 -12.65 -42.02 -6.64
N TYR A 567 -13.49 -41.59 -7.59
CA TYR A 567 -13.24 -41.73 -9.02
C TYR A 567 -11.99 -40.95 -9.46
N GLU A 568 -11.81 -39.69 -9.03
CA GLU A 568 -10.60 -38.89 -9.32
C GLU A 568 -9.30 -39.54 -8.80
N LYS A 569 -9.39 -40.37 -7.76
CA LYS A 569 -8.26 -41.13 -7.20
C LYS A 569 -8.05 -42.51 -7.84
N GLY A 570 -8.80 -42.84 -8.90
CA GLY A 570 -8.66 -44.10 -9.62
C GLY A 570 -9.19 -45.31 -8.86
N MET A 571 -10.09 -45.14 -7.88
CA MET A 571 -10.75 -46.28 -7.23
C MET A 571 -11.71 -46.94 -8.23
N THR A 572 -11.56 -48.24 -8.46
CA THR A 572 -12.41 -48.99 -9.40
C THR A 572 -13.78 -49.30 -8.78
N ALA A 573 -14.80 -49.32 -9.64
CA ALA A 573 -16.22 -49.50 -9.29
C ALA A 573 -16.58 -50.72 -8.39
N PRO A 574 -15.91 -51.89 -8.44
CA PRO A 574 -16.35 -53.07 -7.69
C PRO A 574 -16.27 -52.93 -6.17
N THR A 575 -15.28 -52.18 -5.66
CA THR A 575 -15.10 -51.94 -4.21
C THR A 575 -16.09 -50.93 -3.61
N PHE A 576 -16.81 -50.19 -4.46
CA PHE A 576 -17.64 -49.05 -4.04
C PHE A 576 -19.13 -49.38 -3.91
N GLY A 577 -19.61 -50.35 -4.68
CA GLY A 577 -21.05 -50.67 -4.77
C GLY A 577 -21.69 -51.01 -3.43
N ALA A 578 -21.03 -51.81 -2.60
CA ALA A 578 -21.57 -52.23 -1.30
C ALA A 578 -21.58 -51.10 -0.25
N ALA A 579 -20.52 -50.28 -0.20
CA ALA A 579 -20.41 -49.18 0.75
C ALA A 579 -21.35 -47.99 0.39
N ALA A 580 -21.52 -47.71 -0.90
CA ALA A 580 -22.41 -46.65 -1.37
C ALA A 580 -23.90 -47.02 -1.19
N LEU A 581 -24.27 -48.29 -1.41
CA LEU A 581 -25.64 -48.78 -1.17
C LEU A 581 -26.02 -48.75 0.32
N ALA A 582 -25.12 -49.19 1.20
CA ALA A 582 -25.33 -49.11 2.66
C ALA A 582 -25.47 -47.65 3.16
N PHE A 583 -24.78 -46.71 2.53
CA PHE A 583 -24.88 -45.28 2.86
C PHE A 583 -26.16 -44.63 2.33
N LEU A 584 -26.65 -45.09 1.17
CA LEU A 584 -27.91 -44.63 0.57
C LEU A 584 -29.15 -45.13 1.34
N GLU A 585 -29.08 -46.29 2.00
CA GLU A 585 -30.16 -46.75 2.90
C GLU A 585 -30.29 -45.90 4.17
N GLN A 586 -29.20 -45.28 4.67
CA GLN A 586 -29.27 -44.30 5.77
C GLN A 586 -29.94 -42.96 5.39
N LYS A 587 -30.20 -42.72 4.10
CA LYS A 587 -30.75 -41.46 3.55
C LYS A 587 -32.21 -41.21 3.95
N GLU A 588 -33.00 -42.26 4.21
CA GLU A 588 -34.38 -42.14 4.70
C GLU A 588 -34.45 -41.56 6.12
N ILE A 589 -33.44 -41.84 6.96
CA ILE A 589 -33.38 -41.33 8.35
C ILE A 589 -32.95 -39.85 8.40
N ARG A 590 -32.24 -39.36 7.39
CA ARG A 590 -31.62 -38.01 7.38
C ARG A 590 -32.38 -36.92 6.63
N LYS A 591 -33.50 -37.20 5.93
CA LYS A 591 -34.39 -36.15 5.38
C LYS A 591 -34.93 -35.15 6.43
N ARG A 592 -34.66 -35.36 7.72
CA ARG A 592 -34.96 -34.45 8.85
C ARG A 592 -33.81 -33.52 9.27
N SER A 593 -32.62 -33.58 8.65
CA SER A 593 -31.50 -32.71 9.04
C SER A 593 -31.75 -31.27 8.61
N ARG A 594 -32.22 -30.47 9.58
CA ARG A 594 -32.37 -29.01 9.53
C ARG A 594 -31.02 -28.35 9.25
N PHE A 595 -31.05 -27.20 8.56
CA PHE A 595 -29.91 -26.27 8.53
C PHE A 595 -29.41 -26.02 9.97
N PHE A 596 -28.09 -26.13 10.18
CA PHE A 596 -27.49 -25.91 11.49
C PHE A 596 -27.27 -24.41 11.69
N HIS A 597 -27.96 -23.84 12.68
CA HIS A 597 -27.71 -22.48 13.14
C HIS A 597 -26.68 -22.53 14.26
N LEU A 598 -25.50 -21.95 14.04
CA LEU A 598 -24.51 -21.73 15.08
C LEU A 598 -25.05 -20.67 16.04
N THR A 599 -25.41 -21.08 17.24
CA THR A 599 -25.61 -20.15 18.35
C THR A 599 -24.25 -19.90 18.99
N ALA A 600 -24.06 -18.75 19.63
CA ALA A 600 -22.86 -18.52 20.45
C ALA A 600 -22.71 -19.56 21.59
N SER A 601 -23.75 -20.35 21.85
CA SER A 601 -23.80 -21.44 22.84
C SER A 601 -23.73 -22.87 22.25
N SER A 602 -23.79 -23.09 20.93
CA SER A 602 -23.96 -24.44 20.34
C SER A 602 -22.67 -25.25 20.13
N VAL A 603 -21.57 -24.89 20.81
CA VAL A 603 -20.39 -25.77 20.90
C VAL A 603 -20.59 -26.84 22.00
N TYR A 604 -21.65 -26.72 22.79
CA TYR A 604 -21.83 -27.50 24.01
C TYR A 604 -23.15 -28.29 23.97
N GLY A 605 -23.02 -29.58 23.63
CA GLY A 605 -24.05 -30.59 23.90
C GLY A 605 -25.01 -30.90 22.75
N LEU A 606 -24.61 -31.79 21.84
CA LEU A 606 -25.52 -32.61 21.03
C LEU A 606 -24.81 -33.91 20.63
N GLU A 607 -25.35 -35.05 21.06
CA GLU A 607 -24.90 -36.38 20.64
C GLU A 607 -25.23 -36.59 19.15
N VAL A 608 -24.18 -36.68 18.33
CA VAL A 608 -24.26 -37.08 16.92
C VAL A 608 -23.33 -38.29 16.73
N PRO A 609 -23.71 -39.35 16.00
CA PRO A 609 -22.79 -40.43 15.70
C PRO A 609 -21.74 -39.93 14.70
N PHE A 610 -20.48 -39.84 15.14
CA PHE A 610 -19.36 -39.40 14.31
C PHE A 610 -18.82 -40.54 13.43
N MET A 611 -18.42 -40.15 12.22
CA MET A 611 -17.83 -41.00 11.20
C MET A 611 -16.31 -41.06 11.41
N GLU A 612 -15.73 -42.25 11.41
CA GLU A 612 -14.29 -42.46 11.50
C GLU A 612 -13.61 -42.01 10.19
N ILE A 613 -12.74 -40.99 10.26
CA ILE A 613 -12.03 -40.45 9.10
C ILE A 613 -10.58 -40.94 9.14
N LYS A 614 -10.16 -41.67 8.10
CA LYS A 614 -8.79 -42.19 7.98
C LYS A 614 -7.75 -41.08 7.77
N GLN A 615 -6.60 -41.25 8.42
CA GLN A 615 -5.43 -40.36 8.40
C GLN A 615 -4.98 -40.02 6.96
N GLY A 616 -4.74 -38.73 6.65
CA GLY A 616 -4.01 -38.31 5.44
C GLY A 616 -4.77 -37.51 4.38
N GLN A 617 -6.01 -37.06 4.60
CA GLN A 617 -6.77 -36.32 3.58
C GLN A 617 -7.35 -34.98 4.06
N TYR A 618 -6.54 -33.90 4.06
CA TYR A 618 -7.05 -32.56 4.36
C TYR A 618 -6.41 -31.45 3.50
N PRO A 619 -7.20 -30.50 2.96
CA PRO A 619 -6.71 -29.21 2.52
C PRO A 619 -6.51 -28.27 3.74
N SER A 620 -5.36 -27.59 3.83
CA SER A 620 -5.00 -26.71 4.95
C SER A 620 -5.08 -25.21 4.58
N ARG A 621 -5.43 -24.36 5.55
CA ARG A 621 -5.17 -22.90 5.50
C ARG A 621 -4.51 -22.44 6.82
N PRO A 622 -3.58 -21.46 6.78
CA PRO A 622 -2.96 -20.91 7.98
C PRO A 622 -3.95 -20.03 8.76
N LEU A 623 -3.85 -20.06 10.10
CA LEU A 623 -4.51 -19.11 11.00
C LEU A 623 -3.55 -17.94 11.28
N PRO A 624 -4.05 -16.70 11.48
CA PRO A 624 -3.21 -15.59 11.93
C PRO A 624 -2.69 -15.87 13.34
N CYS A 625 -1.40 -15.59 13.57
CA CYS A 625 -0.73 -15.75 14.85
C CYS A 625 -1.38 -14.84 15.92
N ALA A 626 -2.06 -15.44 16.88
CA ALA A 626 -2.58 -14.74 18.07
C ALA A 626 -1.67 -15.07 19.26
N THR A 627 -0.89 -14.08 19.69
CA THR A 627 0.01 -14.10 20.86
C THR A 627 -0.70 -14.05 22.21
N GLN A 628 -1.99 -14.38 22.29
CA GLN A 628 -2.76 -14.36 23.55
C GLN A 628 -3.40 -15.72 23.84
N LEU A 629 -2.55 -16.72 24.13
CA LEU A 629 -2.98 -18.01 24.67
C LEU A 629 -3.40 -17.93 26.15
N GLY A 630 -3.00 -16.87 26.88
CA GLY A 630 -3.24 -16.74 28.32
C GLY A 630 -4.71 -16.67 28.74
N TYR A 631 -5.63 -16.32 27.84
CA TYR A 631 -7.07 -16.23 28.12
C TYR A 631 -7.84 -17.52 27.79
N LEU A 632 -7.34 -18.33 26.85
CA LEU A 632 -8.02 -19.55 26.43
C LEU A 632 -7.81 -20.69 27.43
N GLN A 633 -6.62 -20.79 28.02
CA GLN A 633 -6.29 -21.86 28.97
C GLN A 633 -7.21 -21.88 30.20
N PRO A 634 -7.40 -20.76 30.94
CA PRO A 634 -8.23 -20.78 32.14
C PRO A 634 -9.70 -21.06 31.83
N ARG A 635 -10.20 -20.61 30.68
CA ARG A 635 -11.57 -20.91 30.20
C ARG A 635 -11.74 -22.37 29.81
N MET A 636 -10.72 -23.00 29.24
CA MET A 636 -10.74 -24.44 28.95
C MET A 636 -10.72 -25.26 30.24
N ASP A 637 -9.93 -24.84 31.22
CA ASP A 637 -9.81 -25.53 32.52
C ASP A 637 -11.10 -25.40 33.35
N GLU A 638 -11.74 -24.22 33.35
CA GLU A 638 -13.03 -23.98 33.99
C GLU A 638 -14.15 -24.82 33.34
N TYR A 639 -14.16 -24.90 32.01
CA TYR A 639 -15.08 -25.75 31.25
C TYR A 639 -14.91 -27.26 31.53
N LEU A 640 -13.67 -27.74 31.65
CA LEU A 640 -13.39 -29.15 31.99
C LEU A 640 -13.81 -29.49 33.43
N LYS A 641 -13.78 -28.53 34.34
CA LYS A 641 -14.30 -28.68 35.71
C LYS A 641 -15.83 -28.67 35.76
N GLU A 642 -16.49 -27.75 35.05
CA GLU A 642 -17.95 -27.60 35.08
C GLU A 642 -18.70 -28.75 34.38
N SER A 643 -18.08 -29.40 33.39
CA SER A 643 -18.68 -30.51 32.63
C SER A 643 -18.72 -31.85 33.38
N GLY A 644 -18.23 -31.92 34.62
CA GLY A 644 -18.26 -33.14 35.43
C GLY A 644 -17.34 -34.27 34.94
N ALA A 645 -16.45 -33.98 33.98
CA ALA A 645 -15.57 -34.96 33.32
C ALA A 645 -14.37 -35.43 34.19
N LEU A 646 -14.24 -34.95 35.43
CA LEU A 646 -13.18 -35.34 36.37
C LEU A 646 -13.65 -36.44 37.33
N LYS A 647 -13.73 -37.67 36.81
CA LYS A 647 -13.57 -38.89 37.61
C LYS A 647 -12.69 -39.88 36.85
N GLY A 648 -11.40 -39.59 36.80
CA GLY A 648 -10.39 -40.49 36.25
C GLY A 648 -9.02 -39.84 36.37
N GLU A 649 -8.05 -40.58 36.92
CA GLU A 649 -6.66 -40.16 36.99
C GLU A 649 -6.08 -39.97 35.59
N PHE A 650 -5.33 -38.89 35.42
CA PHE A 650 -4.76 -38.47 34.15
C PHE A 650 -3.40 -39.17 33.98
N GLU A 651 -3.35 -40.27 33.22
CA GLU A 651 -2.08 -40.82 32.74
C GLU A 651 -1.82 -40.36 31.31
N ILE A 652 -0.79 -39.51 31.14
CA ILE A 652 -0.22 -39.23 29.83
C ILE A 652 0.54 -40.49 29.39
N GLY A 653 -0.07 -41.29 28.52
CA GLY A 653 0.56 -42.50 28.01
C GLY A 653 1.89 -42.19 27.31
N ASN A 654 2.95 -42.90 27.69
CA ASN A 654 4.33 -42.77 27.16
C ASN A 654 4.50 -43.10 25.66
N ASN A 655 3.42 -43.28 24.91
CA ASN A 655 3.43 -43.65 23.48
C ASN A 655 2.98 -42.51 22.56
N ALA A 656 3.15 -41.25 22.96
CA ALA A 656 3.15 -40.13 22.02
C ALA A 656 4.46 -40.18 21.19
N GLN A 657 4.53 -41.10 20.22
CA GLN A 657 5.57 -41.04 19.19
C GLN A 657 5.27 -39.83 18.30
N ASP A 658 6.07 -38.76 18.48
CA ASP A 658 6.15 -37.64 17.56
C ASP A 658 6.39 -38.17 16.13
N ILE A 659 5.34 -38.22 15.31
CA ILE A 659 5.50 -38.43 13.87
C ILE A 659 6.00 -37.10 13.28
N VAL A 660 7.32 -36.93 13.29
CA VAL A 660 8.00 -35.83 12.60
C VAL A 660 8.04 -36.16 11.10
N ASP A 661 7.01 -35.72 10.36
CA ASP A 661 7.08 -35.69 8.91
C ASP A 661 8.05 -34.58 8.47
N ARG A 662 8.78 -34.79 7.36
CA ARG A 662 9.95 -34.02 6.85
C ARG A 662 9.66 -32.55 6.49
N ARG A 663 8.51 -32.01 6.89
CA ARG A 663 8.06 -30.64 6.64
C ARG A 663 7.52 -30.00 7.93
N MET A 664 8.33 -29.89 8.98
CA MET A 664 8.09 -29.07 10.20
C MET A 664 6.61 -28.75 10.54
N VAL A 665 5.75 -29.77 10.62
CA VAL A 665 4.35 -29.64 11.03
C VAL A 665 4.22 -30.53 12.25
N LYS A 666 3.87 -29.93 13.40
CA LYS A 666 3.55 -30.70 14.60
C LYS A 666 2.08 -31.11 14.54
N TYR A 667 1.82 -32.40 14.67
CA TYR A 667 0.50 -32.92 14.91
C TYR A 667 0.34 -33.02 16.42
N VAL A 668 -0.67 -32.36 16.99
CA VAL A 668 -1.04 -32.61 18.38
C VAL A 668 -2.22 -33.56 18.33
N GLU A 669 -1.97 -34.79 18.76
CA GLU A 669 -2.99 -35.81 18.95
C GLU A 669 -3.43 -35.77 20.41
N CYS A 670 -4.68 -35.43 20.64
CA CYS A 670 -5.28 -35.49 21.96
C CYS A 670 -6.36 -36.57 21.95
N SER A 671 -6.20 -37.58 22.79
CA SER A 671 -7.22 -38.58 23.06
C SER A 671 -8.03 -38.17 24.28
N PHE A 672 -9.34 -38.10 24.13
CA PHE A 672 -10.26 -37.79 25.22
C PHE A 672 -11.12 -39.02 25.49
N LYS A 673 -11.03 -39.57 26.70
CA LYS A 673 -11.80 -40.74 27.12
C LYS A 673 -13.05 -40.27 27.84
N PHE A 674 -14.22 -40.51 27.25
CA PHE A 674 -15.51 -40.03 27.76
C PHE A 674 -16.27 -41.09 28.58
N SER A 675 -15.93 -42.37 28.43
CA SER A 675 -16.39 -43.49 29.28
C SER A 675 -15.52 -44.75 29.09
N GLU A 676 -15.74 -45.82 29.88
CA GLU A 676 -15.04 -47.12 29.75
C GLU A 676 -15.13 -47.75 28.35
N SER A 677 -16.14 -47.38 27.56
CA SER A 677 -16.37 -47.92 26.21
C SER A 677 -16.17 -46.90 25.08
N ARG A 678 -15.73 -45.66 25.38
CA ARG A 678 -15.59 -44.60 24.36
C ARG A 678 -14.35 -43.74 24.56
N GLU A 679 -13.48 -43.79 23.56
CA GLU A 679 -12.32 -42.93 23.39
C GLU A 679 -12.48 -42.14 22.10
N VAL A 680 -12.25 -40.82 22.15
CA VAL A 680 -12.36 -39.92 21.00
C VAL A 680 -10.98 -39.34 20.73
N HIS A 681 -10.45 -39.60 19.54
CA HIS A 681 -9.18 -39.08 19.08
C HIS A 681 -9.41 -37.80 18.27
N VAL A 682 -8.91 -36.67 18.77
CA VAL A 682 -8.95 -35.39 18.04
C VAL A 682 -7.53 -35.06 17.58
N MET A 683 -7.34 -35.01 16.27
CA MET A 683 -6.06 -34.69 15.66
C MET A 683 -6.08 -33.24 15.18
N VAL A 684 -5.37 -32.36 15.87
CA VAL A 684 -5.25 -30.95 15.50
C VAL A 684 -3.97 -30.75 14.70
N LYS A 685 -4.11 -30.46 13.41
CA LYS A 685 -2.98 -30.12 12.54
C LYS A 685 -2.63 -28.64 12.71
N MET A 686 -1.62 -28.36 13.53
CA MET A 686 -1.11 -27.00 13.71
C MET A 686 0.12 -26.79 12.84
N ARG A 687 0.02 -25.87 11.87
CA ARG A 687 1.20 -25.37 11.17
C ARG A 687 1.74 -24.20 11.99
N LEU A 688 2.83 -24.45 12.70
CA LEU A 688 3.62 -23.39 13.33
C LEU A 688 4.49 -22.79 12.22
N ASP A 689 4.15 -21.60 11.73
CA ASP A 689 5.11 -20.84 10.92
C ASP A 689 6.14 -20.23 11.87
N TRP A 690 7.27 -20.91 11.98
CA TRP A 690 8.46 -20.33 12.58
C TRP A 690 9.03 -19.35 11.56
N ASP A 691 8.97 -18.05 11.85
CA ASP A 691 9.75 -17.07 11.11
C ASP A 691 11.23 -17.39 11.34
N MET A 692 11.82 -18.17 10.44
CA MET A 692 13.22 -18.59 10.51
C MET A 692 14.15 -17.39 10.64
N LYS A 693 13.82 -16.19 10.13
CA LYS A 693 14.67 -15.00 10.32
C LYS A 693 14.68 -14.56 11.78
N ARG A 694 13.53 -14.57 12.45
CA ARG A 694 13.43 -14.32 13.90
C ARG A 694 14.03 -15.44 14.74
N VAL A 695 13.90 -16.69 14.32
CA VAL A 695 14.49 -17.83 15.02
C VAL A 695 15.99 -17.83 14.88
N TRP A 696 16.52 -17.49 13.71
CA TRP A 696 17.95 -17.27 13.49
C TRP A 696 18.45 -16.05 14.25
N ALA A 697 17.70 -14.95 14.31
CA ALA A 697 18.06 -13.78 15.12
C ALA A 697 18.06 -14.11 16.63
N SER A 698 17.08 -14.87 17.12
CA SER A 698 17.03 -15.35 18.50
C SER A 698 18.07 -16.44 18.79
N PHE A 699 18.39 -17.28 17.80
CA PHE A 699 19.41 -18.33 17.89
C PHE A 699 20.81 -17.71 17.90
N TRP A 700 21.09 -16.72 17.04
CA TRP A 700 22.34 -15.95 17.07
C TRP A 700 22.43 -15.08 18.33
N GLY A 701 21.35 -14.44 18.75
CA GLY A 701 21.30 -13.71 20.03
C GLY A 701 21.57 -14.64 21.22
N TRP A 702 21.04 -15.86 21.19
CA TRP A 702 21.31 -16.89 22.19
C TRP A 702 22.72 -17.49 22.08
N LEU A 703 23.27 -17.67 20.87
CA LEU A 703 24.63 -18.16 20.63
C LEU A 703 25.68 -17.14 21.11
N VAL A 704 25.43 -15.85 20.86
CA VAL A 704 26.24 -14.73 21.37
C VAL A 704 26.13 -14.65 22.89
N TRP A 705 24.94 -14.84 23.46
CA TRP A 705 24.73 -14.89 24.91
C TRP A 705 25.44 -16.10 25.56
N ARG A 706 25.45 -17.27 24.89
CA ARG A 706 26.08 -18.50 25.38
C ARG A 706 27.60 -18.53 25.16
N ALA A 707 28.11 -17.85 24.14
CA ALA A 707 29.54 -17.63 23.95
C ALA A 707 30.17 -16.76 25.07
N LEU A 708 29.34 -16.10 25.88
CA LEU A 708 29.75 -15.21 26.96
C LEU A 708 29.66 -15.82 28.39
N GLY A 709 29.33 -17.11 28.58
CA GLY A 709 29.31 -17.67 29.94
C GLY A 709 28.99 -19.17 30.13
N GLU A 710 30.05 -19.91 30.44
CA GLU A 710 30.19 -21.21 31.16
C GLU A 710 29.44 -22.51 30.76
N PRO A 711 30.07 -23.69 31.00
CA PRO A 711 29.75 -24.94 30.30
C PRO A 711 28.97 -25.93 31.16
N ARG A 712 27.99 -26.63 30.56
CA ARG A 712 27.76 -28.09 30.68
C ARG A 712 26.50 -28.50 29.91
N ILE A 713 26.60 -29.67 29.28
CA ILE A 713 25.58 -30.67 28.86
C ILE A 713 25.91 -31.19 27.45
N THR A 714 26.39 -32.43 27.42
CA THR A 714 26.98 -33.20 26.31
C THR A 714 25.96 -34.02 25.51
N VAL A 715 24.70 -33.61 25.40
CA VAL A 715 23.66 -34.43 24.74
C VAL A 715 23.31 -33.95 23.32
N PHE A 716 23.88 -32.83 22.85
CA PHE A 716 23.51 -32.23 21.55
C PHE A 716 24.45 -32.52 20.37
N ALA A 717 25.59 -33.18 20.59
CA ALA A 717 26.57 -33.44 19.53
C ALA A 717 26.06 -34.46 18.48
N ASP A 718 25.31 -35.48 18.91
CA ASP A 718 24.83 -36.54 18.01
C ASP A 718 23.70 -36.06 17.08
N LEU A 719 22.89 -35.08 17.51
CA LEU A 719 21.83 -34.49 16.69
C LEU A 719 22.41 -33.59 15.57
N VAL A 720 23.52 -32.91 15.84
CA VAL A 720 24.17 -32.00 14.87
C VAL A 720 24.93 -32.79 13.80
N VAL A 721 25.55 -33.92 14.15
CA VAL A 721 26.20 -34.82 13.17
C VAL A 721 25.18 -35.47 12.24
N PHE A 722 23.99 -35.83 12.73
CA PHE A 722 22.93 -36.42 11.91
C PHE A 722 22.31 -35.43 10.91
N ILE A 723 22.17 -34.16 11.31
CA ILE A 723 21.66 -33.09 10.43
C ILE A 723 22.68 -32.72 9.36
N LEU A 724 23.97 -32.63 9.70
CA LEU A 724 25.03 -32.32 8.74
C LEU A 724 25.17 -33.43 7.68
N TRP A 725 25.06 -34.70 8.07
CA TRP A 725 25.16 -35.83 7.13
C TRP A 725 23.98 -35.86 6.13
N SER A 726 22.77 -35.50 6.57
CA SER A 726 21.55 -35.45 5.76
C SER A 726 21.55 -34.34 4.71
N VAL A 727 22.23 -33.22 4.99
CA VAL A 727 22.34 -32.07 4.06
C VAL A 727 23.35 -32.35 2.95
N THR A 728 24.49 -32.99 3.25
CA THR A 728 25.48 -33.40 2.24
C THR A 728 24.96 -34.46 1.27
N ALA A 729 24.10 -35.38 1.71
CA ALA A 729 23.50 -36.39 0.84
C ALA A 729 22.48 -35.80 -0.16
N SER A 730 21.87 -34.65 0.18
CA SER A 730 20.83 -34.00 -0.63
C SER A 730 21.42 -33.13 -1.75
N THR A 731 22.59 -32.54 -1.53
CA THR A 731 23.29 -31.70 -2.53
C THR A 731 23.94 -32.53 -3.64
N TYR A 732 24.38 -33.77 -3.34
CA TYR A 732 24.98 -34.67 -4.34
C TYR A 732 23.97 -35.26 -5.33
N LYS A 733 22.70 -35.43 -4.93
CA LYS A 733 21.64 -35.96 -5.81
C LYS A 733 21.13 -34.92 -6.82
N PHE A 734 21.18 -33.64 -6.46
CA PHE A 734 20.66 -32.56 -7.29
C PHE A 734 21.59 -32.21 -8.47
N THR A 735 22.91 -32.34 -8.26
CA THR A 735 23.92 -32.11 -9.30
C THR A 735 23.96 -33.23 -10.34
N ALA A 736 23.69 -34.47 -9.95
CA ALA A 736 23.64 -35.62 -10.88
C ALA A 736 22.41 -35.60 -11.81
N GLN A 737 21.26 -35.08 -11.36
CA GLN A 737 20.05 -34.98 -12.20
C GLN A 737 20.09 -33.80 -13.20
N ALA A 738 20.80 -32.72 -12.88
CA ALA A 738 20.95 -31.58 -13.79
C ALA A 738 21.87 -31.90 -14.99
N GLN A 739 22.87 -32.77 -14.82
CA GLN A 739 23.76 -33.19 -15.91
C GLN A 739 23.12 -34.16 -16.91
N ALA A 740 22.13 -34.96 -16.48
CA ALA A 740 21.45 -35.91 -17.36
C ALA A 740 20.43 -35.26 -18.33
N LEU A 741 19.96 -34.05 -18.02
CA LEU A 741 18.98 -33.33 -18.85
C LEU A 741 19.62 -32.47 -19.95
N TYR A 742 20.92 -32.19 -19.88
CA TYR A 742 21.63 -31.38 -20.90
C TYR A 742 22.17 -32.19 -22.09
N SER A 743 22.12 -33.53 -22.06
CA SER A 743 22.72 -34.39 -23.08
C SER A 743 21.78 -34.91 -24.18
N GLN A 744 20.53 -34.45 -24.26
CA GLN A 744 19.58 -34.90 -25.29
C GLN A 744 18.90 -33.71 -26.00
N GLY A 745 19.60 -33.11 -26.97
CA GLY A 745 19.02 -32.16 -27.92
C GLY A 745 18.48 -32.88 -29.17
N PRO A 746 17.30 -32.50 -29.72
CA PRO A 746 16.84 -33.06 -30.99
C PRO A 746 17.38 -32.27 -32.19
N LYS A 747 17.74 -33.03 -33.22
CA LYS A 747 18.23 -32.58 -34.54
C LYS A 747 17.14 -31.84 -35.32
N VAL A 748 17.50 -30.69 -35.87
CA VAL A 748 16.69 -29.91 -36.82
C VAL A 748 16.81 -30.54 -38.21
N GLY A 749 15.67 -30.95 -38.79
CA GLY A 749 15.53 -31.34 -40.19
C GLY A 749 14.58 -30.37 -40.88
N GLY A 750 15.06 -29.68 -41.91
CA GLY A 750 14.26 -28.73 -42.69
C GLY A 750 13.36 -29.41 -43.71
N TYR A 751 12.28 -28.74 -44.08
CA TYR A 751 11.63 -28.92 -45.38
C TYR A 751 11.10 -27.58 -45.90
N ARG A 752 11.25 -27.46 -47.22
CA ARG A 752 10.93 -26.37 -48.13
C ARG A 752 9.78 -26.86 -49.02
N THR A 753 8.81 -26.00 -49.34
CA THR A 753 7.92 -25.99 -50.55
C THR A 753 6.85 -24.94 -50.28
N GLU A 754 6.76 -23.83 -51.00
CA GLU A 754 6.35 -23.60 -52.40
C GLU A 754 4.95 -23.00 -52.48
N THR A 755 4.90 -21.98 -53.32
CA THR A 755 3.81 -21.11 -53.75
C THR A 755 2.71 -21.80 -54.54
N THR A 756 1.47 -21.33 -54.40
CA THR A 756 0.54 -21.20 -55.54
C THR A 756 -0.45 -20.03 -55.36
N LYS A 757 -0.72 -19.40 -56.51
CA LYS A 757 -1.60 -18.26 -56.79
C LYS A 757 -3.08 -18.67 -56.95
N ASN A 758 -3.91 -17.62 -57.10
CA ASN A 758 -5.27 -17.52 -57.67
C ASN A 758 -6.37 -17.44 -56.60
N SER A 759 -7.39 -16.59 -56.69
CA SER A 759 -7.82 -15.62 -57.73
C SER A 759 -8.85 -14.67 -57.12
N GLU A 760 -9.03 -13.54 -57.80
CA GLU A 760 -10.21 -12.65 -57.90
C GLU A 760 -11.54 -13.23 -57.38
N ASP A 761 -12.34 -12.44 -56.64
CA ASP A 761 -13.42 -11.67 -57.28
C ASP A 761 -14.19 -10.70 -56.34
N GLU A 762 -14.78 -9.70 -56.99
CA GLU A 762 -15.96 -8.89 -56.65
C GLU A 762 -15.92 -7.75 -55.60
N ARG A 763 -15.86 -6.53 -56.18
CA ARG A 763 -16.47 -5.29 -55.68
C ARG A 763 -18.00 -5.36 -55.83
N ARG A 764 -18.75 -4.91 -54.83
CA ARG A 764 -19.98 -4.10 -55.06
C ARG A 764 -20.39 -3.28 -53.83
N CYS A 765 -20.43 -1.97 -54.03
CA CYS A 765 -21.11 -1.00 -53.18
C CYS A 765 -22.63 -1.22 -53.20
N HIS A 766 -23.32 -0.98 -52.08
CA HIS A 766 -24.52 -0.15 -52.08
C HIS A 766 -24.84 0.39 -50.68
N ASP A 767 -25.22 1.67 -50.69
CA ASP A 767 -25.73 2.50 -49.61
C ASP A 767 -26.83 1.88 -48.76
N LEU A 768 -26.82 2.15 -47.45
CA LEU A 768 -28.06 2.40 -46.70
C LEU A 768 -27.86 3.53 -45.66
N LYS A 769 -28.53 4.65 -45.96
CA LYS A 769 -28.80 5.78 -45.06
C LYS A 769 -29.86 5.42 -44.02
N GLY A 770 -29.69 5.94 -42.80
CA GLY A 770 -30.80 6.31 -41.89
C GLY A 770 -30.62 5.88 -40.43
N PRO A 771 -31.32 6.51 -39.46
CA PRO A 771 -31.57 7.94 -39.30
C PRO A 771 -31.03 8.45 -37.94
N ARG A 772 -30.59 9.72 -37.94
CA ARG A 772 -30.23 10.51 -36.75
C ARG A 772 -31.46 10.69 -35.85
N ARG A 773 -31.38 10.25 -34.60
CA ARG A 773 -32.30 10.69 -33.52
C ARG A 773 -31.61 11.74 -32.66
N GLY A 774 -32.31 12.87 -32.52
CA GLY A 774 -31.84 14.08 -31.85
C GLY A 774 -31.63 13.91 -30.34
N ARG A 775 -30.64 14.65 -29.83
CA ARG A 775 -30.54 15.02 -28.42
C ARG A 775 -30.86 16.52 -28.31
N PRO A 776 -31.67 16.94 -27.34
CA PRO A 776 -31.89 18.36 -27.09
C PRO A 776 -30.70 18.92 -26.31
N SER A 777 -30.21 20.06 -26.78
CA SER A 777 -29.32 20.96 -26.07
C SER A 777 -30.04 21.56 -24.86
N ARG A 778 -29.40 21.54 -23.70
CA ARG A 778 -29.70 22.44 -22.59
C ARG A 778 -28.45 23.27 -22.32
N SER A 779 -28.54 24.53 -22.70
CA SER A 779 -27.71 25.63 -22.21
C SER A 779 -28.41 26.29 -21.01
N VAL A 780 -27.64 27.09 -20.26
CA VAL A 780 -28.06 28.16 -19.31
C VAL A 780 -28.33 27.63 -17.87
N LEU A 781 -27.84 28.16 -16.73
CA LEU A 781 -27.28 29.46 -16.32
C LEU A 781 -26.41 29.27 -15.04
N SER A 782 -25.44 30.18 -14.88
CA SER A 782 -24.68 30.49 -13.67
C SER A 782 -25.53 31.15 -12.56
N VAL A 783 -25.19 30.86 -11.30
CA VAL A 783 -25.05 31.83 -10.20
C VAL A 783 -23.76 31.50 -9.46
#